data_AF-A0A930SZU8-F1
#
_entry.id   AF-A0A930SZU8-F1
#
_cell.length_a   1.000
_cell.length_b   1.000
_cell.length_c   1.000
_cell.angle_alpha   90.00
_cell.angle_beta   90.00
_cell.angle_gamma   90.00
#
_symmetry.space_group_name_H-M   'P 1'
#
loop_
_entity.id
_entity.type
_entity.pdbx_description
1 polymer ?
#
loop_
_entity_poly.entity_id
_entity_poly.type
_entity_poly.pdbx_seq_one_letter_code
_entity_poly.pdbx_strand_id
1 'polypeptide(L)'
;MVTKEVIVIGGGIIGLACALELKLRGKDVTVISGNFKQAATHAAAGMLAPSAEGLTGVMLELGQQSLALYPQWIDKLQHLGAKEVDYNPCGIIAPVYSNSSTSSSGQWLDRASLDYYQPGLGHEVVGAWWYPQEGQVNPRLLGQALLELNGALGVELLEGVKVSALHRHHHTVTSILTNQGKMFADTYILAGGAWSGQLLPLPVRPIKGQMLSLKMPSSHPLHRVIFGENTYLVPKCDGRLIVGATVEDVGWQKGVTGAGINILLQRAIKLYPPLADWNLQEIWYGYRPGTPDEMPILGYGDSDNLILATGHHRNGILLAPVTAQLISNLIDGKNDHLITPFSYQRFLSSKPQITASIAPKIMTYPLPMTPPQSALNGSTTSNTDPLIIAGRRFSSRLMTGTGKYPSREAMQQSVIASGCEIVTVAIRRVQNNAPGHEGLAEALDWTKIWMLPNTAGCTNAEEAVRVARLGREMAKLLGQEDNNFVKLEVIPDSKYLLPDPIGTLQAAEQLVKEGFAVLPYVNADPLLCKRLEEVGCATVMPLGSPIGSGQGIQNTANIKIIIEQSQVPVVIDAGIGCPSEATFGMEMGADALLINSAIAMAQNPVQMAKAMGMATEAGRLAYQAGRIPIKTYANASSPLSGLVR
;
A
#
# COMPACT_ATOMS: atom_id res chain seq x y z
N MET A 1 27.69 38.16 12.45
CA MET A 1 27.02 37.23 11.52
C MET A 1 25.63 37.78 11.26
N VAL A 2 25.18 37.78 10.02
CA VAL A 2 23.84 38.29 9.66
C VAL A 2 22.83 37.18 9.92
N THR A 3 21.93 37.38 10.88
CA THR A 3 20.80 36.48 11.13
C THR A 3 19.72 36.78 10.09
N LYS A 4 19.19 35.74 9.43
CA LYS A 4 18.07 35.85 8.48
C LYS A 4 16.74 35.78 9.23
N GLU A 5 15.67 36.34 8.68
CA GLU A 5 14.35 36.19 9.29
C GLU A 5 13.81 34.77 9.08
N VAL A 6 13.83 34.26 7.84
CA VAL A 6 13.34 32.92 7.49
C VAL A 6 14.30 32.15 6.60
N ILE A 7 14.61 30.89 6.97
CA ILE A 7 15.26 29.92 6.07
C ILE A 7 14.28 28.81 5.69
N VAL A 8 14.06 28.64 4.38
CA VAL A 8 13.30 27.54 3.79
C VAL A 8 14.23 26.43 3.33
N ILE A 9 14.11 25.26 3.93
CA ILE A 9 14.89 24.05 3.64
C ILE A 9 14.18 23.23 2.58
N GLY A 10 14.53 23.44 1.31
CA GLY A 10 14.01 22.72 0.16
C GLY A 10 13.53 23.64 -0.96
N GLY A 11 14.12 23.52 -2.16
CA GLY A 11 13.77 24.31 -3.35
C GLY A 11 12.71 23.69 -4.26
N GLY A 12 11.87 22.78 -3.75
CA GLY A 12 10.74 22.26 -4.52
C GLY A 12 9.58 23.25 -4.58
N ILE A 13 8.50 22.90 -5.29
CA ILE A 13 7.32 23.77 -5.45
C ILE A 13 6.75 24.27 -4.11
N ILE A 14 6.71 23.43 -3.09
CA ILE A 14 6.18 23.81 -1.76
C ILE A 14 7.06 24.88 -1.13
N GLY A 15 8.38 24.65 -1.07
CA GLY A 15 9.31 25.60 -0.47
C GLY A 15 9.36 26.93 -1.23
N LEU A 16 9.39 26.88 -2.56
CA LEU A 16 9.39 28.10 -3.39
C LEU A 16 8.06 28.87 -3.31
N ALA A 17 6.93 28.19 -3.19
CA ALA A 17 5.63 28.83 -2.99
C ALA A 17 5.54 29.51 -1.61
N CYS A 18 5.98 28.83 -0.54
CA CYS A 18 6.09 29.43 0.79
C CYS A 18 7.02 30.64 0.80
N ALA A 19 8.21 30.53 0.18
CA ALA A 19 9.18 31.62 0.12
C ALA A 19 8.65 32.85 -0.60
N LEU A 20 7.95 32.65 -1.72
CA LEU A 20 7.34 33.73 -2.48
C LEU A 20 6.27 34.45 -1.63
N GLU A 21 5.37 33.70 -1.01
CA GLU A 21 4.29 34.26 -0.22
C GLU A 21 4.83 35.05 0.99
N LEU A 22 5.86 34.55 1.66
CA LEU A 22 6.53 35.25 2.75
C LEU A 22 7.24 36.51 2.27
N LYS A 23 7.92 36.46 1.12
CA LYS A 23 8.59 37.63 0.54
C LYS A 23 7.59 38.74 0.22
N LEU A 24 6.43 38.39 -0.32
CA LEU A 24 5.35 39.35 -0.61
C LEU A 24 4.74 39.97 0.66
N ARG A 25 4.92 39.32 1.82
CA ARG A 25 4.57 39.85 3.14
C ARG A 25 5.71 40.65 3.79
N GLY A 26 6.78 40.93 3.04
CA GLY A 26 7.90 41.76 3.49
C GLY A 26 8.98 41.03 4.29
N LYS A 27 8.93 39.69 4.34
CA LYS A 27 9.91 38.89 5.09
C LYS A 27 11.26 38.78 4.37
N ASP A 28 12.36 38.72 5.13
CA ASP A 28 13.68 38.36 4.58
C ASP A 28 13.84 36.83 4.51
N VAL A 29 13.83 36.28 3.29
CA VAL A 29 13.76 34.84 3.06
C VAL A 29 15.00 34.35 2.33
N THR A 30 15.55 33.24 2.81
CA THR A 30 16.58 32.46 2.13
C THR A 30 16.03 31.07 1.84
N VAL A 31 16.13 30.59 0.59
CA VAL A 31 15.78 29.21 0.21
C VAL A 31 17.08 28.45 -0.02
N ILE A 32 17.24 27.35 0.69
CA ILE A 32 18.36 26.44 0.49
C ILE A 32 17.87 25.17 -0.21
N SER A 33 18.61 24.75 -1.22
CA SER A 33 18.26 23.61 -2.06
C SER A 33 19.49 22.76 -2.34
N GLY A 34 19.38 21.45 -2.07
CA GLY A 34 20.45 20.51 -2.40
C GLY A 34 20.58 20.29 -3.91
N ASN A 35 19.45 20.17 -4.61
CA ASN A 35 19.36 20.08 -6.07
C ASN A 35 17.91 20.31 -6.52
N PHE A 36 17.65 21.42 -7.20
CA PHE A 36 16.35 21.80 -7.74
C PHE A 36 15.76 20.71 -8.65
N LYS A 37 16.58 20.18 -9.57
CA LYS A 37 16.16 19.16 -10.56
C LYS A 37 15.80 17.81 -9.94
N GLN A 38 16.22 17.53 -8.71
CA GLN A 38 15.86 16.29 -8.00
C GLN A 38 14.51 16.39 -7.27
N ALA A 39 13.93 17.58 -7.16
CA ALA A 39 12.63 17.75 -6.53
C ALA A 39 11.54 16.96 -7.26
N ALA A 40 10.59 16.42 -6.50
CA ALA A 40 9.41 15.72 -7.03
C ALA A 40 8.63 16.57 -8.06
N THR A 41 8.71 17.90 -7.93
CA THR A 41 8.16 18.88 -8.87
C THR A 41 8.53 18.57 -10.32
N HIS A 42 9.79 18.24 -10.63
CA HIS A 42 10.22 17.98 -12.00
C HIS A 42 9.71 16.66 -12.57
N ALA A 43 9.37 15.73 -11.70
CA ALA A 43 8.85 14.43 -12.09
C ALA A 43 7.33 14.43 -12.22
N ALA A 44 6.60 15.33 -11.57
CA ALA A 44 5.14 15.30 -11.50
C ALA A 44 4.45 15.53 -12.86
N ALA A 45 3.24 14.97 -13.01
CA ALA A 45 2.38 15.21 -14.16
C ALA A 45 1.67 16.57 -14.11
N GLY A 46 1.34 17.02 -12.89
CA GLY A 46 0.69 18.31 -12.65
C GLY A 46 -0.84 18.30 -12.79
N MET A 47 -1.49 17.17 -12.51
CA MET A 47 -2.96 17.15 -12.38
C MET A 47 -3.41 17.94 -11.16
N LEU A 48 -4.54 18.63 -11.30
CA LEU A 48 -5.21 19.41 -10.27
C LEU A 48 -6.58 18.75 -10.02
N ALA A 49 -6.56 17.64 -9.28
CA ALA A 49 -7.58 16.59 -9.40
C ALA A 49 -8.12 16.07 -8.05
N PRO A 50 -8.57 16.93 -7.12
CA PRO A 50 -8.99 16.46 -5.79
C PRO A 50 -10.13 15.43 -5.84
N SER A 51 -11.09 15.59 -6.73
CA SER A 51 -12.26 14.73 -6.84
C SER A 51 -11.99 13.56 -7.79
N ALA A 52 -11.35 13.78 -8.94
CA ALA A 52 -11.05 12.71 -9.89
C ALA A 52 -10.06 11.68 -9.32
N GLU A 53 -9.09 12.09 -8.49
CA GLU A 53 -8.20 11.17 -7.78
C GLU A 53 -8.85 10.50 -6.55
N GLY A 54 -10.11 10.82 -6.26
CA GLY A 54 -10.87 10.19 -5.18
C GLY A 54 -10.40 10.58 -3.77
N LEU A 55 -9.93 11.81 -3.57
CA LEU A 55 -9.64 12.29 -2.21
C LEU A 55 -10.93 12.31 -1.37
N THR A 56 -10.79 12.07 -0.07
CA THR A 56 -11.93 12.04 0.87
C THR A 56 -11.61 12.82 2.15
N GLY A 57 -12.65 13.15 2.92
CA GLY A 57 -12.52 13.83 4.22
C GLY A 57 -11.74 15.14 4.15
N VAL A 58 -10.87 15.37 5.13
CA VAL A 58 -10.04 16.59 5.25
C VAL A 58 -9.08 16.79 4.08
N MET A 59 -8.67 15.72 3.39
CA MET A 59 -7.83 15.83 2.19
C MET A 59 -8.60 16.36 0.98
N LEU A 60 -9.86 15.95 0.83
CA LEU A 60 -10.73 16.49 -0.22
C LEU A 60 -10.98 17.98 0.01
N GLU A 61 -11.29 18.37 1.25
CA GLU A 61 -11.50 19.77 1.61
C GLU A 61 -10.27 20.63 1.31
N LEU A 62 -9.08 20.21 1.78
CA LEU A 62 -7.83 20.92 1.50
C LEU A 62 -7.54 21.00 -0.01
N GLY A 63 -7.78 19.91 -0.74
CA GLY A 63 -7.58 19.83 -2.19
C GLY A 63 -8.53 20.76 -2.96
N GLN A 64 -9.81 20.80 -2.60
CA GLN A 64 -10.81 21.67 -3.23
C GLN A 64 -10.54 23.15 -2.95
N GLN A 65 -10.15 23.49 -1.72
CA GLN A 65 -9.75 24.87 -1.40
C GLN A 65 -8.51 25.28 -2.20
N SER A 66 -7.50 24.41 -2.30
CA SER A 66 -6.31 24.71 -3.10
C SER A 66 -6.63 24.85 -4.59
N LEU A 67 -7.50 23.98 -5.14
CA LEU A 67 -7.97 24.09 -6.52
C LEU A 67 -8.65 25.44 -6.78
N ALA A 68 -9.49 25.91 -5.85
CA ALA A 68 -10.17 27.20 -5.97
C ALA A 68 -9.19 28.39 -6.00
N LEU A 69 -8.02 28.27 -5.37
CA LEU A 69 -6.97 29.30 -5.38
C LEU A 69 -6.20 29.36 -6.70
N TYR A 70 -6.18 28.29 -7.50
CA TYR A 70 -5.30 28.19 -8.67
C TYR A 70 -5.44 29.32 -9.69
N PRO A 71 -6.65 29.68 -10.17
CA PRO A 71 -6.79 30.74 -11.16
C PRO A 71 -6.15 32.05 -10.69
N GLN A 72 -6.51 32.50 -9.49
CA GLN A 72 -5.99 33.73 -8.90
C GLN A 72 -4.49 33.62 -8.58
N TRP A 73 -4.01 32.44 -8.21
CA TRP A 73 -2.59 32.22 -7.96
C TRP A 73 -1.77 32.32 -9.24
N ILE A 74 -2.23 31.71 -10.34
CA ILE A 74 -1.57 31.82 -11.65
C ILE A 74 -1.58 33.26 -12.14
N ASP A 75 -2.72 33.95 -12.05
CA ASP A 75 -2.81 35.37 -12.40
C ASP A 75 -1.83 36.20 -11.58
N LYS A 76 -1.76 35.99 -10.26
CA LYS A 76 -0.80 36.65 -9.37
C LYS A 76 0.64 36.42 -9.82
N LEU A 77 1.02 35.19 -10.16
CA LEU A 77 2.38 34.88 -10.65
C LEU A 77 2.68 35.63 -11.95
N GLN A 78 1.75 35.67 -12.90
CA GLN A 78 1.91 36.37 -14.17
C GLN A 78 2.03 37.89 -13.98
N HIS A 79 1.21 38.49 -13.10
CA HIS A 79 1.31 39.92 -12.76
C HIS A 79 2.65 40.28 -12.13
N LEU A 80 3.26 39.34 -11.40
CA LEU A 80 4.60 39.50 -10.83
C LEU A 80 5.73 39.24 -11.85
N GLY A 81 5.39 38.89 -13.10
CA GLY A 81 6.35 38.71 -14.20
C GLY A 81 6.74 37.25 -14.48
N ALA A 82 6.03 36.27 -13.94
CA ALA A 82 6.25 34.87 -14.29
C ALA A 82 5.91 34.60 -15.77
N LYS A 83 6.71 33.76 -16.43
CA LYS A 83 6.39 33.21 -17.74
C LYS A 83 5.17 32.30 -17.68
N GLU A 84 4.53 32.07 -18.82
CA GLU A 84 3.40 31.14 -18.93
C GLU A 84 3.78 29.72 -18.45
N VAL A 85 2.92 29.13 -17.63
CA VAL A 85 3.18 27.85 -16.95
C VAL A 85 2.32 26.69 -17.45
N ASP A 86 1.60 26.88 -18.57
CA ASP A 86 0.68 25.88 -19.14
C ASP A 86 -0.33 25.39 -18.08
N TYR A 87 -0.98 26.35 -17.39
CA TYR A 87 -2.14 26.08 -16.55
C TYR A 87 -3.38 25.98 -17.44
N ASN A 88 -4.09 24.86 -17.35
CA ASN A 88 -5.24 24.58 -18.18
C ASN A 88 -6.36 23.89 -17.36
N PRO A 89 -7.44 24.60 -17.00
CA PRO A 89 -8.64 24.03 -16.37
C PRO A 89 -9.48 23.25 -17.40
N CYS A 90 -8.84 22.27 -18.02
CA CYS A 90 -9.38 21.46 -19.11
C CYS A 90 -10.34 20.36 -18.65
N GLY A 91 -10.66 20.29 -17.36
CA GLY A 91 -11.39 19.21 -16.72
C GLY A 91 -10.76 17.82 -16.89
N ILE A 92 -11.33 16.85 -16.18
CA ILE A 92 -10.82 15.48 -16.11
C ILE A 92 -11.92 14.48 -16.40
N ILE A 93 -11.66 13.55 -17.32
CA ILE A 93 -12.49 12.38 -17.60
C ILE A 93 -11.91 11.21 -16.83
N ALA A 94 -12.73 10.53 -16.02
CA ALA A 94 -12.37 9.31 -15.31
C ALA A 94 -13.19 8.11 -15.85
N PRO A 95 -12.65 7.34 -16.81
CA PRO A 95 -13.34 6.21 -17.43
C PRO A 95 -13.69 5.08 -16.45
N VAL A 96 -14.84 4.46 -16.67
CA VAL A 96 -15.38 3.34 -15.88
C VAL A 96 -15.57 2.12 -16.78
N TYR A 97 -15.25 0.92 -16.27
CA TYR A 97 -15.25 -0.34 -17.01
C TYR A 97 -16.41 -1.29 -16.64
N SER A 98 -17.14 -1.00 -15.56
CA SER A 98 -18.32 -1.77 -15.15
C SER A 98 -19.39 -0.87 -14.55
N ASN A 99 -20.69 -1.20 -14.73
CA ASN A 99 -21.84 -0.45 -14.21
C ASN A 99 -21.99 -0.47 -12.67
N SER A 100 -20.90 -0.63 -11.91
CA SER A 100 -20.93 -0.58 -10.45
C SER A 100 -21.20 0.85 -9.99
N SER A 101 -22.32 1.02 -9.29
CA SER A 101 -22.86 2.25 -8.74
C SER A 101 -22.04 2.79 -7.56
N THR A 102 -20.80 3.23 -7.78
CA THR A 102 -20.12 4.12 -6.84
C THR A 102 -20.46 5.55 -7.23
N SER A 103 -21.37 6.18 -6.47
CA SER A 103 -21.72 7.59 -6.64
C SER A 103 -20.46 8.45 -6.53
N SER A 104 -20.18 9.23 -7.58
CA SER A 104 -19.12 10.23 -7.61
C SER A 104 -19.71 11.63 -7.55
N SER A 105 -18.92 12.63 -7.15
CA SER A 105 -19.27 14.05 -7.28
C SER A 105 -19.20 14.56 -8.73
N GLY A 106 -18.61 13.78 -9.64
CA GLY A 106 -18.51 14.12 -11.05
C GLY A 106 -19.83 13.99 -11.81
N GLN A 107 -19.91 14.63 -12.97
CA GLN A 107 -21.03 14.48 -13.91
C GLN A 107 -20.89 13.15 -14.67
N TRP A 108 -21.92 12.32 -14.70
CA TRP A 108 -21.85 11.06 -15.45
C TRP A 108 -21.97 11.32 -16.96
N LEU A 109 -21.07 10.73 -17.74
CA LEU A 109 -21.14 10.62 -19.20
C LEU A 109 -21.32 9.15 -19.57
N ASP A 110 -22.43 8.83 -20.22
CA ASP A 110 -22.61 7.51 -20.84
C ASP A 110 -21.66 7.34 -22.03
N ARG A 111 -21.57 6.11 -22.56
CA ARG A 111 -20.65 5.82 -23.67
C ARG A 111 -20.87 6.71 -24.89
N ALA A 112 -22.11 6.96 -25.27
CA ALA A 112 -22.43 7.75 -26.45
C ALA A 112 -22.00 9.22 -26.29
N SER A 113 -22.28 9.82 -25.13
CA SER A 113 -21.83 11.17 -24.79
C SER A 113 -20.31 11.24 -24.70
N LEU A 114 -19.69 10.23 -24.09
CA LEU A 114 -18.25 10.13 -23.93
C LEU A 114 -17.52 10.06 -25.28
N ASP A 115 -18.00 9.24 -26.22
CA ASP A 115 -17.41 9.15 -27.57
C ASP A 115 -17.53 10.47 -28.35
N TYR A 116 -18.57 11.26 -28.10
CA TYR A 116 -18.71 12.61 -28.65
C TYR A 116 -17.70 13.60 -28.03
N TYR A 117 -17.54 13.58 -26.70
CA TYR A 117 -16.64 14.50 -26.00
C TYR A 117 -15.15 14.13 -26.09
N GLN A 118 -14.84 12.83 -26.09
CA GLN A 118 -13.49 12.28 -26.10
C GLN A 118 -13.45 10.97 -26.90
N PRO A 119 -13.40 11.06 -28.24
CA PRO A 119 -13.31 9.87 -29.08
C PRO A 119 -11.97 9.15 -28.89
N GLY A 120 -11.98 7.84 -29.12
CA GLY A 120 -10.77 7.00 -29.13
C GLY A 120 -10.44 6.30 -27.81
N LEU A 121 -11.31 6.38 -26.80
CA LEU A 121 -11.17 5.58 -25.58
C LEU A 121 -11.37 4.08 -25.85
N GLY A 122 -10.70 3.25 -25.06
CA GLY A 122 -10.77 1.79 -25.15
C GLY A 122 -12.20 1.24 -25.14
N HIS A 123 -12.43 0.14 -25.85
CA HIS A 123 -13.76 -0.45 -26.05
C HIS A 123 -14.41 -1.00 -24.76
N GLU A 124 -13.60 -1.33 -23.75
CA GLU A 124 -14.10 -1.79 -22.44
C GLU A 124 -14.66 -0.65 -21.57
N VAL A 125 -14.43 0.61 -21.93
CA VAL A 125 -14.99 1.76 -21.19
C VAL A 125 -16.49 1.85 -21.45
N VAL A 126 -17.30 1.76 -20.40
CA VAL A 126 -18.78 1.81 -20.48
C VAL A 126 -19.36 3.21 -20.27
N GLY A 127 -18.57 4.12 -19.71
CA GLY A 127 -18.90 5.50 -19.42
C GLY A 127 -17.77 6.17 -18.64
N ALA A 128 -17.96 7.40 -18.19
CA ALA A 128 -16.95 8.11 -17.40
C ALA A 128 -17.57 9.14 -16.46
N TRP A 129 -16.87 9.41 -15.36
CA TRP A 129 -17.13 10.61 -14.56
C TRP A 129 -16.38 11.81 -15.13
N TRP A 130 -17.08 12.93 -15.23
CA TRP A 130 -16.59 14.19 -15.77
C TRP A 130 -16.47 15.25 -14.68
N TYR A 131 -15.28 15.82 -14.53
CA TYR A 131 -14.96 16.85 -13.54
C TYR A 131 -14.54 18.14 -14.24
N PRO A 132 -15.49 19.03 -14.58
CA PRO A 132 -15.20 20.21 -15.40
C PRO A 132 -14.37 21.28 -14.71
N GLN A 133 -14.37 21.35 -13.38
CA GLN A 133 -13.63 22.37 -12.62
C GLN A 133 -12.15 22.00 -12.39
N GLU A 134 -11.77 20.76 -12.68
CA GLU A 134 -10.41 20.25 -12.47
C GLU A 134 -9.53 20.48 -13.71
N GLY A 135 -8.27 20.10 -13.66
CA GLY A 135 -7.40 20.30 -14.83
C GLY A 135 -5.95 19.96 -14.57
N GLN A 136 -5.06 20.75 -15.16
CA GLN A 136 -3.63 20.52 -15.09
C GLN A 136 -2.81 21.82 -15.10
N VAL A 137 -1.57 21.73 -14.64
CA VAL A 137 -0.52 22.72 -14.87
C VAL A 137 0.77 22.00 -15.25
N ASN A 138 1.70 22.64 -15.97
CA ASN A 138 3.03 22.06 -16.22
C ASN A 138 3.95 22.28 -15.01
N PRO A 139 4.30 21.23 -14.23
CA PRO A 139 5.05 21.41 -12.99
C PRO A 139 6.48 21.90 -13.20
N ARG A 140 7.09 21.57 -14.34
CA ARG A 140 8.45 22.01 -14.68
C ARG A 140 8.46 23.51 -14.96
N LEU A 141 7.50 24.01 -15.73
CA LEU A 141 7.36 25.44 -16.00
C LEU A 141 6.98 26.22 -14.73
N LEU A 142 6.02 25.70 -13.96
CA LEU A 142 5.59 26.33 -12.70
C LEU A 142 6.73 26.39 -11.66
N GLY A 143 7.48 25.29 -11.48
CA GLY A 143 8.63 25.27 -10.59
C GLY A 143 9.72 26.26 -11.02
N GLN A 144 10.00 26.33 -12.33
CA GLN A 144 10.97 27.28 -12.88
C GLN A 144 10.51 28.73 -12.72
N ALA A 145 9.23 29.01 -12.97
CA ALA A 145 8.63 30.33 -12.79
C ALA A 145 8.73 30.79 -11.33
N LEU A 146 8.43 29.91 -10.37
CA LEU A 146 8.58 30.22 -8.95
C LEU A 146 10.05 30.48 -8.57
N LEU A 147 10.99 29.71 -9.10
CA LEU A 147 12.42 29.90 -8.85
C LEU A 147 12.89 31.27 -9.38
N GLU A 148 12.58 31.57 -10.65
CA GLU A 148 12.93 32.85 -11.28
C GLU A 148 12.31 34.04 -10.54
N LEU A 149 11.04 33.92 -10.17
CA LEU A 149 10.31 35.00 -9.51
C LEU A 149 10.81 35.28 -8.09
N ASN A 150 11.10 34.25 -7.30
CA ASN A 150 11.72 34.41 -5.99
C ASN A 150 13.05 35.18 -6.10
N GLY A 151 13.91 34.80 -7.05
CA GLY A 151 15.17 35.49 -7.30
C GLY A 151 14.99 36.95 -7.73
N ALA A 152 14.04 37.22 -8.64
CA ALA A 152 13.73 38.56 -9.12
C ALA A 152 13.21 39.49 -8.00
N LEU A 153 12.47 38.93 -7.03
CA LEU A 153 11.98 39.65 -5.86
C LEU A 153 13.02 39.79 -4.74
N GLY A 154 14.22 39.25 -4.91
CA GLY A 154 15.32 39.37 -3.94
C GLY A 154 15.23 38.36 -2.77
N VAL A 155 14.65 37.19 -3.00
CA VAL A 155 14.84 36.02 -2.11
C VAL A 155 16.24 35.45 -2.39
N GLU A 156 17.01 35.18 -1.34
CA GLU A 156 18.33 34.58 -1.50
C GLU A 156 18.19 33.08 -1.82
N LEU A 157 18.64 32.65 -3.00
CA LEU A 157 18.53 31.27 -3.47
C LEU A 157 19.89 30.58 -3.43
N LEU A 158 20.05 29.61 -2.54
CA LEU A 158 21.30 28.87 -2.35
C LEU A 158 21.16 27.43 -2.85
N GLU A 159 21.56 27.21 -4.09
CA GLU A 159 21.58 25.89 -4.75
C GLU A 159 22.88 25.12 -4.43
N GLY A 160 22.79 23.79 -4.30
CA GLY A 160 23.92 22.94 -3.91
C GLY A 160 24.21 22.94 -2.41
N VAL A 161 23.35 23.56 -1.60
CA VAL A 161 23.46 23.64 -0.14
C VAL A 161 22.61 22.55 0.50
N LYS A 162 23.27 21.67 1.26
CA LYS A 162 22.63 20.53 1.94
C LYS A 162 22.71 20.73 3.44
N VAL A 163 21.56 20.61 4.12
CA VAL A 163 21.48 20.58 5.58
C VAL A 163 21.72 19.16 6.06
N SER A 164 22.64 19.02 7.02
CA SER A 164 22.93 17.73 7.65
C SER A 164 22.37 17.60 9.06
N ALA A 165 22.13 18.71 9.76
CA ALA A 165 21.59 18.71 11.12
C ALA A 165 20.96 20.06 11.51
N LEU A 166 20.04 20.02 12.48
CA LEU A 166 19.52 21.18 13.20
C LEU A 166 20.15 21.21 14.60
N HIS A 167 20.73 22.34 15.00
CA HIS A 167 21.18 22.56 16.37
C HIS A 167 20.08 23.24 17.18
N ARG A 168 19.81 22.71 18.37
CA ARG A 168 18.71 23.15 19.22
C ARG A 168 19.21 23.52 20.61
N HIS A 169 18.55 24.49 21.21
CA HIS A 169 18.68 24.82 22.61
C HIS A 169 17.26 24.94 23.18
N HIS A 170 16.88 24.06 24.10
CA HIS A 170 15.49 23.86 24.52
C HIS A 170 14.54 23.62 23.32
N HIS A 171 13.46 24.40 23.21
CA HIS A 171 12.43 24.30 22.17
C HIS A 171 12.70 25.22 20.98
N THR A 172 13.94 25.67 20.78
CA THR A 172 14.29 26.61 19.70
C THR A 172 15.47 26.09 18.89
N VAL A 173 15.33 26.09 17.56
CA VAL A 173 16.43 25.85 16.63
C VAL A 173 17.31 27.09 16.59
N THR A 174 18.58 26.95 16.98
CA THR A 174 19.54 28.06 17.04
C THR A 174 20.34 28.20 15.76
N SER A 175 20.59 27.10 15.05
CA SER A 175 21.28 27.11 13.75
C SER A 175 21.04 25.82 12.98
N ILE A 176 21.26 25.86 11.68
CA ILE A 176 21.36 24.68 10.81
C ILE A 176 22.82 24.46 10.39
N LEU A 177 23.24 23.20 10.35
CA LEU A 177 24.55 22.81 9.83
C LEU A 177 24.43 22.42 8.36
N THR A 178 25.23 23.05 7.52
CA THR A 178 25.27 22.77 6.08
C THR A 178 26.68 22.46 5.60
N ASN A 179 26.80 21.98 4.35
CA ASN A 179 28.08 21.81 3.68
C ASN A 179 28.85 23.13 3.41
N GLN A 180 28.24 24.28 3.65
CA GLN A 180 28.87 25.60 3.55
C GLN A 180 29.06 26.28 4.92
N GLY A 181 28.86 25.54 6.01
CA GLY A 181 28.97 26.06 7.37
C GLY A 181 27.62 26.22 8.06
N LYS A 182 27.63 26.92 9.20
CA LYS A 182 26.42 27.17 10.00
C LYS A 182 25.65 28.36 9.46
N MET A 183 24.34 28.22 9.39
CA MET A 183 23.42 29.32 9.08
C MET A 183 22.41 29.54 10.21
N PHE A 184 21.95 30.77 10.33
CA PHE A 184 21.13 31.26 11.43
C PHE A 184 19.91 31.97 10.88
N ALA A 185 18.74 31.62 11.40
CA ALA A 185 17.50 32.32 11.16
C ALA A 185 16.60 32.32 12.39
N ASP A 186 15.69 33.28 12.42
CA ASP A 186 14.66 33.34 13.46
C ASP A 186 13.64 32.22 13.27
N THR A 187 13.24 31.92 12.03
CA THR A 187 12.30 30.83 11.68
C THR A 187 12.86 29.90 10.60
N TYR A 188 12.59 28.60 10.72
CA TYR A 188 12.97 27.58 9.74
C TYR A 188 11.74 26.85 9.20
N ILE A 189 11.67 26.66 7.88
CA ILE A 189 10.61 25.88 7.22
C ILE A 189 11.22 24.65 6.57
N LEU A 190 10.84 23.45 7.03
CA LEU A 190 11.26 22.20 6.41
C LEU A 190 10.30 21.81 5.27
N ALA A 191 10.73 22.08 4.04
CA ALA A 191 10.05 21.73 2.79
C ALA A 191 10.89 20.75 1.93
N GLY A 192 11.64 19.86 2.59
CA GLY A 192 12.61 18.95 1.96
C GLY A 192 12.02 17.78 1.18
N GLY A 193 10.69 17.73 1.02
CA GLY A 193 10.00 16.64 0.33
C GLY A 193 10.39 15.27 0.89
N ALA A 194 10.75 14.33 0.02
CA ALA A 194 11.06 12.96 0.43
C ALA A 194 12.32 12.85 1.30
N TRP A 195 13.17 13.89 1.31
CA TRP A 195 14.39 13.97 2.13
C TRP A 195 14.12 14.47 3.55
N SER A 196 12.92 14.99 3.85
CA SER A 196 12.61 15.54 5.18
C SER A 196 12.82 14.52 6.31
N GLY A 197 12.51 13.24 6.06
CA GLY A 197 12.73 12.14 7.02
C GLY A 197 14.20 11.76 7.25
N GLN A 198 15.13 12.22 6.41
CA GLN A 198 16.57 12.04 6.65
C GLN A 198 17.13 13.11 7.61
N LEU A 199 16.47 14.26 7.70
CA LEU A 199 16.90 15.37 8.54
C LEU A 199 16.26 15.35 9.93
N LEU A 200 15.00 14.94 10.00
CA LEU A 200 14.21 14.84 11.23
C LEU A 200 13.51 13.48 11.27
N PRO A 201 13.18 12.93 12.46
CA PRO A 201 12.47 11.66 12.63
C PRO A 201 10.98 11.77 12.26
N LEU A 202 10.70 12.32 11.08
CA LEU A 202 9.36 12.42 10.50
C LEU A 202 9.08 11.14 9.70
N PRO A 203 7.86 10.62 9.72
CA PRO A 203 7.49 9.43 8.96
C PRO A 203 7.29 9.78 7.47
N VAL A 204 8.30 10.37 6.83
CA VAL A 204 8.29 10.73 5.41
C VAL A 204 9.33 9.89 4.69
N ARG A 205 8.91 9.17 3.65
CA ARG A 205 9.75 8.26 2.87
C ARG A 205 9.60 8.50 1.36
N PRO A 206 10.62 8.18 0.55
CA PRO A 206 10.54 8.29 -0.90
C PRO A 206 9.64 7.20 -1.50
N ILE A 207 8.58 7.60 -2.20
CA ILE A 207 7.80 6.71 -3.06
C ILE A 207 8.19 6.99 -4.51
N LYS A 208 8.87 6.04 -5.14
CA LYS A 208 9.33 6.20 -6.52
C LYS A 208 8.14 6.14 -7.47
N GLY A 209 8.13 7.04 -8.44
CA GLY A 209 7.22 7.01 -9.58
C GLY A 209 7.98 7.16 -10.88
N GLN A 210 7.82 6.19 -11.77
CA GLN A 210 8.30 6.21 -13.14
C GLN A 210 7.22 6.78 -14.05
N MET A 211 7.66 7.49 -15.09
CA MET A 211 6.80 8.21 -16.02
C MET A 211 7.42 8.21 -17.41
N LEU A 212 6.57 8.44 -18.40
CA LEU A 212 6.99 8.65 -19.78
C LEU A 212 6.19 9.76 -20.44
N SER A 213 6.67 10.24 -21.58
CA SER A 213 5.91 11.13 -22.45
C SER A 213 5.91 10.65 -23.88
N LEU A 214 4.78 10.85 -24.54
CA LEU A 214 4.57 10.58 -25.96
C LEU A 214 4.39 11.91 -26.70
N LYS A 215 4.73 11.95 -27.98
CA LYS A 215 4.42 13.10 -28.85
C LYS A 215 3.00 12.95 -29.38
N MET A 216 2.13 13.90 -29.04
CA MET A 216 0.77 13.95 -29.59
C MET A 216 0.81 14.30 -31.09
N PRO A 217 0.00 13.65 -31.94
CA PRO A 217 -0.14 14.02 -33.33
C PRO A 217 -0.92 15.33 -33.46
N SER A 218 -0.42 16.25 -34.30
CA SER A 218 -1.07 17.55 -34.52
C SER A 218 -2.47 17.43 -35.13
N SER A 219 -2.78 16.32 -35.80
CA SER A 219 -4.09 16.08 -36.42
C SER A 219 -5.20 15.72 -35.42
N HIS A 220 -4.85 15.12 -34.28
CA HIS A 220 -5.81 14.59 -33.29
C HIS A 220 -5.25 14.72 -31.87
N PRO A 221 -5.07 15.95 -31.35
CA PRO A 221 -4.54 16.17 -30.00
C PRO A 221 -5.57 15.83 -28.92
N LEU A 222 -5.09 15.35 -27.76
CA LEU A 222 -5.90 15.30 -26.54
C LEU A 222 -5.94 16.68 -25.90
N HIS A 223 -7.13 17.13 -25.51
CA HIS A 223 -7.33 18.46 -24.92
C HIS A 223 -7.63 18.43 -23.42
N ARG A 224 -7.89 17.25 -22.86
CA ARG A 224 -8.31 17.05 -21.48
C ARG A 224 -7.51 15.94 -20.83
N VAL A 225 -7.47 15.93 -19.51
CA VAL A 225 -6.85 14.83 -18.76
C VAL A 225 -7.77 13.62 -18.79
N ILE A 226 -7.20 12.44 -19.02
CA ILE A 226 -7.90 11.16 -18.89
C ILE A 226 -7.26 10.41 -17.70
N PHE A 227 -8.06 10.15 -16.67
CA PHE A 227 -7.64 9.49 -15.43
C PHE A 227 -8.23 8.08 -15.37
N GLY A 228 -7.44 7.07 -15.73
CA GLY A 228 -7.86 5.66 -15.75
C GLY A 228 -7.40 4.88 -14.53
N GLU A 229 -7.76 3.60 -14.49
CA GLU A 229 -7.34 2.70 -13.42
C GLU A 229 -5.81 2.51 -13.45
N ASN A 230 -5.13 3.00 -12.40
CA ASN A 230 -3.68 2.92 -12.25
C ASN A 230 -2.86 3.56 -13.38
N THR A 231 -3.44 4.51 -14.13
CA THR A 231 -2.75 5.30 -15.17
C THR A 231 -3.47 6.61 -15.44
N TYR A 232 -2.77 7.62 -15.94
CA TYR A 232 -3.36 8.88 -16.38
C TYR A 232 -2.61 9.43 -17.59
N LEU A 233 -3.32 10.21 -18.39
CA LEU A 233 -2.87 10.84 -19.62
C LEU A 233 -3.08 12.35 -19.48
N VAL A 234 -1.99 13.12 -19.43
CA VAL A 234 -2.04 14.58 -19.19
C VAL A 234 -1.45 15.31 -20.40
N PRO A 235 -2.29 15.92 -21.25
CA PRO A 235 -1.81 16.68 -22.41
C PRO A 235 -1.15 17.99 -21.97
N LYS A 236 -0.09 18.38 -22.66
CA LYS A 236 0.64 19.65 -22.48
C LYS A 236 0.58 20.49 -23.76
N CYS A 237 0.64 21.81 -23.61
CA CYS A 237 0.55 22.74 -24.75
C CYS A 237 1.73 22.59 -25.74
N ASP A 238 2.87 22.06 -25.29
CA ASP A 238 4.05 21.77 -26.11
C ASP A 238 3.92 20.51 -26.99
N GLY A 239 2.74 19.88 -26.99
CA GLY A 239 2.45 18.69 -27.79
C GLY A 239 2.87 17.38 -27.13
N ARG A 240 3.37 17.40 -25.89
CA ARG A 240 3.62 16.16 -25.13
C ARG A 240 2.34 15.65 -24.46
N LEU A 241 2.18 14.34 -24.46
CA LEU A 241 1.27 13.64 -23.57
C LEU A 241 2.07 12.97 -22.46
N ILE A 242 1.87 13.40 -21.23
CA ILE A 242 2.50 12.77 -20.06
C ILE A 242 1.69 11.56 -19.67
N VAL A 243 2.36 10.41 -19.52
CA VAL A 243 1.78 9.15 -19.08
C VAL A 243 2.41 8.78 -17.75
N GLY A 244 1.57 8.54 -16.75
CA GLY A 244 2.04 8.09 -15.46
C GLY A 244 0.98 7.36 -14.65
N ALA A 245 1.32 6.79 -13.51
CA ALA A 245 2.70 6.54 -13.08
C ALA A 245 2.76 5.23 -12.30
N THR A 246 3.96 4.69 -12.18
CA THR A 246 4.19 3.63 -11.18
C THR A 246 4.17 4.23 -9.77
N VAL A 247 3.93 3.36 -8.79
CA VAL A 247 3.99 3.65 -7.36
C VAL A 247 4.82 2.54 -6.73
N GLU A 248 6.04 2.88 -6.33
CA GLU A 248 7.04 1.91 -5.90
C GLU A 248 7.63 2.31 -4.55
N ASP A 249 7.40 1.47 -3.55
CA ASP A 249 8.04 1.56 -2.25
C ASP A 249 9.39 0.83 -2.26
N VAL A 250 10.37 1.48 -2.86
CA VAL A 250 11.69 0.89 -3.14
C VAL A 250 12.83 1.72 -2.55
N GLY A 251 12.51 2.66 -1.66
CA GLY A 251 13.48 3.61 -1.11
C GLY A 251 14.06 4.54 -2.18
N TRP A 252 15.36 4.82 -2.09
CA TRP A 252 16.08 5.74 -3.00
C TRP A 252 16.61 5.08 -4.28
N GLN A 253 15.96 4.02 -4.76
CA GLN A 253 16.36 3.34 -5.99
C GLN A 253 16.25 4.24 -7.22
N LYS A 254 17.38 4.50 -7.87
CA LYS A 254 17.48 5.37 -9.04
C LYS A 254 17.06 4.66 -10.33
N GLY A 255 16.91 5.45 -11.39
CA GLY A 255 16.68 4.98 -12.76
C GLY A 255 15.23 4.59 -13.06
N VAL A 256 14.96 4.43 -14.34
CA VAL A 256 13.74 3.80 -14.88
C VAL A 256 14.02 2.34 -15.22
N THR A 257 12.99 1.52 -15.31
CA THR A 257 13.05 0.07 -15.54
C THR A 257 12.24 -0.29 -16.77
N GLY A 258 12.69 -1.30 -17.54
CA GLY A 258 11.94 -1.78 -18.70
C GLY A 258 10.52 -2.26 -18.33
N ALA A 259 10.38 -2.98 -17.21
CA ALA A 259 9.08 -3.43 -16.71
C ALA A 259 8.15 -2.26 -16.35
N GLY A 260 8.68 -1.22 -15.69
CA GLY A 260 7.93 -0.01 -15.34
C GLY A 260 7.44 0.77 -16.56
N ILE A 261 8.26 0.90 -17.60
CA ILE A 261 7.83 1.56 -18.85
C ILE A 261 6.82 0.69 -19.61
N ASN A 262 7.04 -0.63 -19.67
CA ASN A 262 6.12 -1.55 -20.35
C ASN A 262 4.73 -1.53 -19.71
N ILE A 263 4.63 -1.57 -18.37
CA ILE A 263 3.31 -1.54 -17.70
C ILE A 263 2.59 -0.20 -17.91
N LEU A 264 3.32 0.91 -17.97
CA LEU A 264 2.73 2.23 -18.26
C LEU A 264 2.19 2.28 -19.70
N LEU A 265 2.95 1.79 -20.68
CA LEU A 265 2.50 1.73 -22.07
C LEU A 265 1.29 0.81 -22.22
N GLN A 266 1.30 -0.38 -21.63
CA GLN A 266 0.17 -1.31 -21.69
C GLN A 266 -1.12 -0.68 -21.13
N ARG A 267 -1.05 -0.04 -19.96
CA ARG A 267 -2.20 0.62 -19.35
C ARG A 267 -2.67 1.82 -20.17
N ALA A 268 -1.74 2.64 -20.67
CA ALA A 268 -2.06 3.81 -21.49
C ALA A 268 -2.70 3.42 -22.82
N ILE A 269 -2.18 2.41 -23.52
CA ILE A 269 -2.74 1.90 -24.78
C ILE A 269 -4.11 1.25 -24.53
N LYS A 270 -4.28 0.51 -23.42
CA LYS A 270 -5.59 -0.02 -23.05
C LYS A 270 -6.63 1.11 -22.87
N LEU A 271 -6.23 2.19 -22.19
CA LEU A 271 -7.09 3.34 -21.91
C LEU A 271 -7.40 4.15 -23.19
N TYR A 272 -6.39 4.41 -24.00
CA TYR A 272 -6.46 5.19 -25.25
C TYR A 272 -5.67 4.48 -26.35
N PRO A 273 -6.28 3.52 -27.09
CA PRO A 273 -5.61 2.72 -28.12
C PRO A 273 -4.80 3.49 -29.17
N PRO A 274 -5.19 4.70 -29.63
CA PRO A 274 -4.41 5.47 -30.58
C PRO A 274 -2.96 5.75 -30.14
N LEU A 275 -2.65 5.69 -28.83
CA LEU A 275 -1.29 5.89 -28.31
C LEU A 275 -0.27 4.86 -28.79
N ALA A 276 -0.72 3.70 -29.28
CA ALA A 276 0.17 2.62 -29.71
C ALA A 276 1.14 3.07 -30.81
N ASP A 277 0.72 4.02 -31.65
CA ASP A 277 1.48 4.53 -32.79
C ASP A 277 2.18 5.88 -32.48
N TRP A 278 2.14 6.37 -31.24
CA TRP A 278 2.72 7.67 -30.89
C TRP A 278 4.18 7.55 -30.48
N ASN A 279 5.00 8.51 -30.91
CA ASN A 279 6.43 8.48 -30.65
C ASN A 279 6.76 8.73 -29.18
N LEU A 280 7.51 7.82 -28.56
CA LEU A 280 8.10 8.02 -27.23
C LEU A 280 9.12 9.17 -27.24
N GLN A 281 8.99 10.12 -26.32
CA GLN A 281 9.82 11.33 -26.23
C GLN A 281 10.80 11.28 -25.06
N GLU A 282 10.32 10.94 -23.87
CA GLU A 282 11.10 11.01 -22.63
C GLU A 282 10.62 9.92 -21.66
N ILE A 283 11.56 9.37 -20.88
CA ILE A 283 11.28 8.50 -19.73
C ILE A 283 12.04 9.03 -18.52
N TRP A 284 11.39 9.12 -17.37
CA TRP A 284 12.02 9.64 -16.15
C TRP A 284 11.38 9.04 -14.89
N TYR A 285 11.92 9.41 -13.73
CA TYR A 285 11.39 9.03 -12.43
C TYR A 285 11.55 10.16 -11.43
N GLY A 286 10.81 10.09 -10.31
CA GLY A 286 10.99 10.96 -9.16
C GLY A 286 10.53 10.32 -7.86
N TYR A 287 10.77 11.00 -6.75
CA TYR A 287 10.42 10.53 -5.41
C TYR A 287 9.35 11.40 -4.79
N ARG A 288 8.14 10.84 -4.64
CA ARG A 288 7.05 11.48 -3.91
C ARG A 288 7.36 11.42 -2.41
N PRO A 289 7.07 12.48 -1.64
CA PRO A 289 7.19 12.45 -0.19
C PRO A 289 5.99 11.73 0.43
N GLY A 290 6.06 10.41 0.61
CA GLY A 290 4.97 9.62 1.17
C GLY A 290 5.00 9.59 2.70
N THR A 291 3.83 9.65 3.32
CA THR A 291 3.56 9.45 4.75
C THR A 291 2.71 8.18 4.97
N PRO A 292 2.62 7.62 6.19
CA PRO A 292 1.84 6.40 6.44
C PRO A 292 0.35 6.52 6.12
N ASP A 293 -0.20 7.73 6.28
CA ASP A 293 -1.60 8.06 6.01
C ASP A 293 -1.80 8.80 4.68
N GLU A 294 -0.74 8.95 3.88
CA GLU A 294 -0.69 9.73 2.63
C GLU A 294 -1.08 11.21 2.75
N MET A 295 -1.24 11.73 3.96
CA MET A 295 -1.54 13.14 4.23
C MET A 295 -0.27 13.95 4.45
N PRO A 296 -0.23 15.25 4.06
CA PRO A 296 0.92 16.10 4.31
C PRO A 296 1.17 16.31 5.81
N ILE A 297 2.37 16.78 6.13
CA ILE A 297 2.77 17.23 7.45
C ILE A 297 2.92 18.74 7.37
N LEU A 298 1.99 19.46 7.99
CA LEU A 298 1.89 20.92 8.02
C LEU A 298 1.86 21.41 9.47
N GLY A 299 2.48 22.56 9.73
CA GLY A 299 2.41 23.24 11.03
C GLY A 299 3.72 23.20 11.81
N TYR A 300 3.68 23.60 13.09
CA TYR A 300 4.87 23.58 13.95
C TYR A 300 5.43 22.16 14.12
N GLY A 301 6.75 22.07 14.14
CA GLY A 301 7.51 20.86 14.46
C GLY A 301 7.72 20.69 15.97
N ASP A 302 8.86 20.13 16.34
CA ASP A 302 9.28 19.92 17.73
C ASP A 302 9.96 21.15 18.36
N SER A 303 9.99 22.28 17.66
CA SER A 303 10.56 23.55 18.12
C SER A 303 9.65 24.71 17.69
N ASP A 304 9.57 25.75 18.51
CA ASP A 304 8.65 26.88 18.35
C ASP A 304 8.91 27.68 17.07
N ASN A 305 10.15 27.64 16.57
CA ASN A 305 10.56 28.32 15.35
C ASN A 305 10.86 27.36 14.17
N LEU A 306 10.40 26.11 14.27
CA LEU A 306 10.50 25.13 13.20
C LEU A 306 9.11 24.81 12.68
N ILE A 307 8.88 25.04 11.40
CA ILE A 307 7.63 24.75 10.71
C ILE A 307 7.87 23.65 9.68
N LEU A 308 6.94 22.72 9.58
CA LEU A 308 6.96 21.60 8.66
C LEU A 308 5.98 21.86 7.51
N ALA A 309 6.44 21.64 6.27
CA ALA A 309 5.63 21.74 5.06
C ALA A 309 6.08 20.67 4.05
N THR A 310 5.78 19.41 4.34
CA THR A 310 6.29 18.25 3.57
C THR A 310 5.26 17.13 3.51
N GLY A 311 5.56 16.02 2.84
CA GLY A 311 4.71 14.82 2.89
C GLY A 311 3.50 14.84 1.95
N HIS A 312 3.43 15.78 0.99
CA HIS A 312 2.30 15.93 0.08
C HIS A 312 2.06 14.79 -0.92
N HIS A 313 2.80 13.68 -0.83
CA HIS A 313 2.70 12.49 -1.66
C HIS A 313 2.45 12.79 -3.15
N ARG A 314 1.24 12.52 -3.65
CA ARG A 314 0.83 12.71 -5.05
C ARG A 314 0.28 14.11 -5.35
N ASN A 315 -0.08 14.88 -4.33
CA ASN A 315 -0.87 16.10 -4.46
C ASN A 315 -0.05 17.38 -4.25
N GLY A 316 1.29 17.28 -4.16
CA GLY A 316 2.14 18.43 -3.87
C GLY A 316 2.09 19.57 -4.90
N ILE A 317 1.72 19.29 -6.16
CA ILE A 317 1.44 20.34 -7.13
C ILE A 317 0.14 21.04 -6.71
N LEU A 318 -0.98 20.31 -6.74
CA LEU A 318 -2.31 20.78 -6.33
C LEU A 318 -2.32 21.55 -4.99
N LEU A 319 -1.56 21.10 -3.99
CA LEU A 319 -1.59 21.67 -2.65
C LEU A 319 -0.61 22.83 -2.44
N ALA A 320 0.20 23.20 -3.43
CA ALA A 320 1.19 24.26 -3.26
C ALA A 320 0.59 25.64 -2.88
N PRO A 321 -0.49 26.13 -3.53
CA PRO A 321 -1.09 27.42 -3.18
C PRO A 321 -1.61 27.46 -1.74
N VAL A 322 -2.43 26.48 -1.35
CA VAL A 322 -3.00 26.44 0.00
C VAL A 322 -1.93 26.23 1.07
N THR A 323 -0.92 25.39 0.79
CA THR A 323 0.21 25.20 1.71
C THR A 323 0.96 26.51 1.94
N ALA A 324 1.27 27.26 0.89
CA ALA A 324 1.96 28.55 1.01
C ALA A 324 1.14 29.57 1.82
N GLN A 325 -0.17 29.61 1.61
CA GLN A 325 -1.08 30.49 2.36
C GLN A 325 -1.14 30.11 3.85
N LEU A 326 -1.36 28.83 4.15
CA LEU A 326 -1.48 28.30 5.52
C LEU A 326 -0.18 28.51 6.32
N ILE A 327 0.97 28.18 5.72
CA ILE A 327 2.27 28.30 6.39
C ILE A 327 2.62 29.77 6.64
N SER A 328 2.37 30.66 5.67
CA SER A 328 2.60 32.09 5.86
C SER A 328 1.66 32.69 6.91
N ASN A 329 0.39 32.24 6.96
CA ASN A 329 -0.55 32.64 8.00
C ASN A 329 -0.08 32.20 9.39
N LEU A 330 0.43 30.98 9.51
CA LEU A 330 0.97 30.45 10.77
C LEU A 330 2.15 31.29 11.28
N ILE A 331 3.04 31.72 10.39
CA ILE A 331 4.20 32.59 10.71
C ILE A 331 3.73 33.98 11.18
N ASP A 332 2.64 34.49 10.63
CA ASP A 332 2.01 35.74 11.08
C ASP A 332 1.18 35.58 12.37
N GLY A 333 1.23 34.41 13.02
CA GLY A 333 0.47 34.11 14.24
C GLY A 333 -1.02 33.86 14.03
N LYS A 334 -1.47 33.67 12.79
CA LYS A 334 -2.86 33.32 12.46
C LYS A 334 -3.02 31.80 12.49
N ASN A 335 -3.93 31.31 13.33
CA ASN A 335 -4.27 29.90 13.37
C ASN A 335 -5.38 29.60 12.37
N ASP A 336 -5.15 28.60 11.52
CA ASP A 336 -6.16 28.04 10.63
C ASP A 336 -6.51 26.62 11.07
N HIS A 337 -7.81 26.36 11.25
CA HIS A 337 -8.34 25.04 11.60
C HIS A 337 -7.88 23.93 10.66
N LEU A 338 -7.59 24.25 9.39
CA LEU A 338 -7.14 23.30 8.38
C LEU A 338 -5.77 22.71 8.69
N ILE A 339 -4.91 23.37 9.48
CA ILE A 339 -3.57 22.85 9.80
C ILE A 339 -3.65 21.69 10.80
N THR A 340 -4.61 21.71 11.72
CA THR A 340 -4.68 20.78 12.86
C THR A 340 -4.66 19.30 12.45
N PRO A 341 -5.47 18.84 11.46
CA PRO A 341 -5.44 17.45 11.00
C PRO A 341 -4.10 17.03 10.38
N PHE A 342 -3.29 17.98 9.91
CA PHE A 342 -2.01 17.74 9.24
C PHE A 342 -0.80 17.97 10.16
N SER A 343 -1.01 18.22 11.44
CA SER A 343 0.07 18.32 12.43
C SER A 343 0.88 17.01 12.50
N TYR A 344 2.20 17.11 12.65
CA TYR A 344 3.05 15.93 12.86
C TYR A 344 2.75 15.20 14.17
N GLN A 345 2.11 15.88 15.13
CA GLN A 345 1.73 15.30 16.42
C GLN A 345 0.75 14.13 16.28
N ARG A 346 0.00 14.04 15.19
CA ARG A 346 -0.88 12.88 14.93
C ARG A 346 -0.13 11.55 14.88
N PHE A 347 1.18 11.59 14.62
CA PHE A 347 2.07 10.43 14.66
C PHE A 347 2.73 10.19 16.04
N LEU A 348 2.59 11.11 16.99
CA LEU A 348 3.17 11.01 18.34
C LEU A 348 2.20 10.45 19.37
N SER A 349 0.90 10.47 19.09
CA SER A 349 -0.17 9.98 19.99
C SER A 349 -0.12 8.46 20.25
N SER A 350 0.80 7.75 19.62
CA SER A 350 1.17 6.36 19.88
C SER A 350 2.50 6.27 20.63
N LYS A 351 2.51 6.62 21.93
CA LYS A 351 3.65 6.26 22.80
C LYS A 351 3.45 4.84 23.37
N PRO A 352 4.38 3.91 23.14
CA PRO A 352 4.48 2.69 23.95
C PRO A 352 4.91 3.06 25.37
N GLN A 353 4.23 2.52 26.38
CA GLN A 353 4.70 2.57 27.76
C GLN A 353 6.01 1.78 27.87
N ILE A 354 7.11 2.51 28.08
CA ILE A 354 8.39 1.94 28.46
C ILE A 354 8.31 1.59 29.95
N THR A 355 8.18 0.30 30.27
CA THR A 355 8.60 -0.21 31.57
C THR A 355 10.11 -0.46 31.53
N ALA A 356 10.81 0.23 32.43
CA ALA A 356 12.24 0.13 32.59
C ALA A 356 12.65 -1.28 33.07
N SER A 357 13.58 -1.94 32.36
CA SER A 357 14.67 -2.66 33.00
C SER A 357 15.75 -3.08 32.00
N ILE A 358 17.00 -3.06 32.50
CA ILE A 358 18.22 -3.73 32.02
C ILE A 358 19.23 -2.85 31.26
N ALA A 359 20.41 -2.79 31.87
CA ALA A 359 21.58 -1.93 31.67
C ALA A 359 22.44 -2.31 30.42
N PRO A 360 23.48 -1.53 30.08
CA PRO A 360 24.07 -1.51 28.74
C PRO A 360 25.10 -2.62 28.54
N LYS A 361 25.06 -3.30 27.38
CA LYS A 361 26.19 -4.12 26.90
C LYS A 361 26.85 -3.45 25.72
N ILE A 362 28.13 -3.16 25.95
CA ILE A 362 29.11 -2.54 25.08
C ILE A 362 29.32 -3.39 23.82
N MET A 363 29.38 -2.71 22.67
CA MET A 363 29.76 -3.25 21.37
C MET A 363 31.13 -3.92 21.40
N THR A 364 31.23 -5.13 20.86
CA THR A 364 32.46 -5.67 20.27
C THR A 364 32.11 -6.38 18.96
N TYR A 365 32.69 -5.90 17.87
CA TYR A 365 32.66 -6.56 16.56
C TYR A 365 33.83 -7.55 16.45
N PRO A 366 33.64 -8.75 15.90
CA PRO A 366 34.73 -9.53 15.31
C PRO A 366 34.82 -9.29 13.80
N LEU A 367 36.06 -9.08 13.34
CA LEU A 367 36.52 -9.02 11.94
C LEU A 367 36.42 -10.39 11.23
N PRO A 368 36.48 -10.44 9.88
CA PRO A 368 36.09 -11.60 9.07
C PRO A 368 37.15 -12.70 9.05
N MET A 369 36.70 -13.96 9.09
CA MET A 369 37.55 -15.13 8.78
C MET A 369 37.20 -15.75 7.42
N THR A 370 38.28 -16.12 6.74
CA THR A 370 38.43 -16.75 5.42
C THR A 370 37.78 -18.14 5.30
N PRO A 371 37.56 -18.65 4.07
CA PRO A 371 36.73 -19.82 3.79
C PRO A 371 37.51 -21.15 3.85
N PRO A 372 36.84 -22.29 4.07
CA PRO A 372 37.35 -23.58 3.63
C PRO A 372 36.49 -24.21 2.52
N GLN A 373 37.18 -24.98 1.69
CA GLN A 373 36.74 -25.71 0.52
C GLN A 373 35.90 -26.95 0.84
N SER A 374 35.06 -27.30 -0.15
CA SER A 374 34.62 -28.65 -0.57
C SER A 374 34.18 -29.68 0.47
N ALA A 375 32.92 -30.11 0.37
CA ALA A 375 32.57 -31.51 0.11
C ALA A 375 31.08 -31.62 -0.27
N LEU A 376 30.82 -32.16 -1.46
CA LEU A 376 29.55 -32.80 -1.78
C LEU A 376 29.42 -34.03 -0.88
N ASN A 377 28.34 -34.10 -0.09
CA ASN A 377 27.72 -35.36 0.30
C ASN A 377 26.26 -35.11 0.66
N GLY A 378 25.37 -35.77 -0.08
CA GLY A 378 23.96 -35.82 0.23
C GLY A 378 23.72 -36.62 1.51
N SER A 379 23.06 -36.00 2.47
CA SER A 379 22.24 -36.69 3.45
C SER A 379 21.03 -35.81 3.76
N THR A 380 19.87 -36.25 3.33
CA THR A 380 18.55 -35.74 3.72
C THR A 380 18.43 -35.77 5.25
N THR A 381 18.52 -34.61 5.90
CA THR A 381 18.23 -34.47 7.33
C THR A 381 16.80 -33.96 7.53
N SER A 382 16.05 -34.73 8.30
CA SER A 382 14.67 -34.57 8.76
C SER A 382 14.30 -33.15 9.20
N ASN A 383 13.20 -32.63 8.64
CA ASN A 383 12.60 -31.34 8.94
C ASN A 383 11.99 -31.31 10.36
N THR A 384 12.51 -30.46 11.25
CA THR A 384 12.09 -30.34 12.66
C THR A 384 11.08 -29.21 12.91
N ASP A 385 10.40 -28.69 11.87
CA ASP A 385 9.45 -27.57 11.98
C ASP A 385 7.99 -27.98 11.71
N PRO A 386 7.34 -28.73 12.62
CA PRO A 386 5.95 -29.07 12.46
C PRO A 386 5.00 -27.89 12.72
N LEU A 387 3.82 -27.94 12.12
CA LEU A 387 2.69 -27.12 12.55
C LEU A 387 2.08 -27.73 13.82
N ILE A 388 1.87 -26.93 14.86
CA ILE A 388 1.23 -27.38 16.10
C ILE A 388 -0.03 -26.55 16.32
N ILE A 389 -1.20 -27.22 16.36
CA ILE A 389 -2.48 -26.58 16.69
C ILE A 389 -3.11 -27.36 17.84
N ALA A 390 -3.48 -26.67 18.92
CA ALA A 390 -4.05 -27.27 20.13
C ALA A 390 -3.28 -28.52 20.63
N GLY A 391 -1.95 -28.47 20.60
CA GLY A 391 -1.06 -29.55 21.03
C GLY A 391 -0.88 -30.72 20.04
N ARG A 392 -1.62 -30.74 18.92
CA ARG A 392 -1.48 -31.75 17.87
C ARG A 392 -0.47 -31.31 16.81
N ARG A 393 0.41 -32.23 16.42
CA ARG A 393 1.47 -32.03 15.43
C ARG A 393 1.00 -32.41 14.02
N PHE A 394 1.28 -31.55 13.05
CA PHE A 394 1.04 -31.75 11.62
C PHE A 394 2.34 -31.52 10.84
N SER A 395 2.58 -32.35 9.83
CA SER A 395 3.67 -32.22 8.86
C SER A 395 3.32 -31.29 7.71
N SER A 396 2.04 -31.16 7.38
CA SER A 396 1.53 -30.29 6.32
C SER A 396 0.98 -28.97 6.88
N ARG A 397 1.25 -27.87 6.16
CA ARG A 397 0.74 -26.53 6.45
C ARG A 397 -0.40 -26.11 5.53
N LEU A 398 -0.81 -26.99 4.63
CA LEU A 398 -1.97 -26.78 3.76
C LEU A 398 -3.19 -27.49 4.35
N MET A 399 -4.28 -26.76 4.48
CA MET A 399 -5.61 -27.27 4.79
C MET A 399 -6.51 -27.09 3.56
N THR A 400 -7.42 -28.02 3.32
CA THR A 400 -8.42 -27.89 2.23
C THR A 400 -9.81 -28.29 2.72
N GLY A 401 -10.82 -28.32 1.84
CA GLY A 401 -12.17 -28.76 2.18
C GLY A 401 -12.70 -29.82 1.22
N THR A 402 -13.94 -30.26 1.46
CA THR A 402 -14.62 -31.29 0.65
C THR A 402 -15.66 -30.71 -0.33
N GLY A 403 -15.89 -29.40 -0.31
CA GLY A 403 -16.98 -28.77 -1.06
C GLY A 403 -16.59 -28.30 -2.47
N LYS A 404 -17.56 -28.34 -3.40
CA LYS A 404 -17.52 -27.76 -4.77
C LYS A 404 -16.64 -28.47 -5.80
N TYR A 405 -16.21 -29.70 -5.53
CA TYR A 405 -15.49 -30.53 -6.51
C TYR A 405 -16.42 -31.08 -7.60
N PRO A 406 -15.90 -31.34 -8.81
CA PRO A 406 -16.70 -31.90 -9.91
C PRO A 406 -17.13 -33.36 -9.67
N SER A 407 -16.36 -34.13 -8.90
CA SER A 407 -16.73 -35.49 -8.47
C SER A 407 -16.07 -35.86 -7.15
N ARG A 408 -16.54 -36.95 -6.52
CA ARG A 408 -15.98 -37.48 -5.27
C ARG A 408 -14.55 -37.99 -5.48
N GLU A 409 -14.30 -38.64 -6.61
CA GLU A 409 -12.98 -39.17 -6.98
C GLU A 409 -11.98 -38.02 -7.19
N ALA A 410 -12.41 -36.93 -7.83
CA ALA A 410 -11.57 -35.74 -7.99
C ALA A 410 -11.23 -35.10 -6.64
N MET A 411 -12.18 -35.05 -5.70
CA MET A 411 -11.95 -34.57 -4.33
C MET A 411 -10.91 -35.44 -3.60
N GLN A 412 -11.09 -36.76 -3.61
CA GLN A 412 -10.17 -37.72 -2.99
C GLN A 412 -8.75 -37.59 -3.55
N GLN A 413 -8.62 -37.60 -4.88
CA GLN A 413 -7.34 -37.46 -5.53
C GLN A 413 -6.69 -36.11 -5.24
N SER A 414 -7.47 -35.04 -5.11
CA SER A 414 -6.97 -33.71 -4.76
C SER A 414 -6.44 -33.66 -3.32
N VAL A 415 -7.15 -34.24 -2.35
CA VAL A 415 -6.69 -34.34 -0.95
C VAL A 415 -5.39 -35.14 -0.85
N ILE A 416 -5.29 -36.26 -1.59
CA ILE A 416 -4.06 -37.06 -1.62
C ILE A 416 -2.92 -36.27 -2.28
N ALA A 417 -3.19 -35.63 -3.42
CA ALA A 417 -2.18 -34.93 -4.21
C ALA A 417 -1.66 -33.65 -3.54
N SER A 418 -2.48 -32.97 -2.73
CA SER A 418 -2.06 -31.79 -1.96
C SER A 418 -1.17 -32.13 -0.77
N GLY A 419 -1.21 -33.36 -0.28
CA GLY A 419 -0.53 -33.75 0.96
C GLY A 419 -1.06 -33.03 2.19
N CYS A 420 -2.29 -32.48 2.16
CA CYS A 420 -2.89 -31.87 3.34
C CYS A 420 -3.26 -32.93 4.38
N GLU A 421 -3.08 -32.61 5.66
CA GLU A 421 -3.47 -33.49 6.77
C GLU A 421 -4.73 -33.02 7.48
N ILE A 422 -5.20 -31.80 7.19
CA ILE A 422 -6.41 -31.22 7.77
C ILE A 422 -7.41 -30.93 6.65
N VAL A 423 -8.61 -31.52 6.75
CA VAL A 423 -9.68 -31.32 5.77
C VAL A 423 -10.94 -30.81 6.47
N THR A 424 -11.45 -29.67 5.99
CA THR A 424 -12.65 -29.05 6.53
C THR A 424 -13.94 -29.62 5.94
N VAL A 425 -14.92 -29.86 6.81
CA VAL A 425 -16.21 -30.49 6.47
C VAL A 425 -17.38 -29.64 6.96
N ALA A 426 -18.31 -29.34 6.05
CA ALA A 426 -19.52 -28.59 6.38
C ALA A 426 -20.59 -29.47 7.03
N ILE A 427 -20.79 -29.28 8.33
CA ILE A 427 -21.64 -30.14 9.16
C ILE A 427 -23.12 -30.07 8.76
N ARG A 428 -23.64 -28.88 8.39
CA ARG A 428 -25.04 -28.71 7.95
C ARG A 428 -25.41 -29.55 6.72
N ARG A 429 -24.46 -29.87 5.85
CA ARG A 429 -24.72 -30.64 4.61
C ARG A 429 -24.86 -32.13 4.87
N VAL A 430 -24.27 -32.64 5.97
CA VAL A 430 -24.35 -34.04 6.39
C VAL A 430 -25.74 -34.37 6.98
N GLN A 431 -26.42 -33.41 7.61
CA GLN A 431 -27.76 -33.63 8.18
C GLN A 431 -28.89 -33.73 7.14
N ASN A 432 -28.73 -33.13 5.97
CA ASN A 432 -29.82 -32.95 5.00
C ASN A 432 -29.84 -33.97 3.85
N ASN A 433 -29.01 -35.04 3.90
CA ASN A 433 -28.81 -35.99 2.77
C ASN A 433 -28.70 -35.28 1.41
N ALA A 434 -28.01 -34.14 1.37
CA ALA A 434 -27.87 -33.36 0.14
C ALA A 434 -27.05 -34.17 -0.89
N PRO A 435 -27.39 -34.09 -2.20
CA PRO A 435 -26.67 -34.82 -3.25
C PRO A 435 -25.15 -34.58 -3.15
N GLY A 436 -24.36 -35.66 -3.03
CA GLY A 436 -22.90 -35.62 -2.88
C GLY A 436 -22.35 -35.80 -1.46
N HIS A 437 -23.20 -36.00 -0.44
CA HIS A 437 -22.78 -36.25 0.96
C HIS A 437 -23.10 -37.64 1.51
N GLU A 438 -23.84 -38.48 0.77
CA GLU A 438 -23.88 -39.92 1.07
C GLU A 438 -22.46 -40.49 0.91
N GLY A 439 -21.83 -40.84 2.03
CA GLY A 439 -20.51 -41.46 2.05
C GLY A 439 -19.34 -40.55 2.44
N LEU A 440 -19.54 -39.41 3.09
CA LEU A 440 -18.41 -38.57 3.57
C LEU A 440 -17.50 -39.32 4.57
N ALA A 441 -18.08 -40.24 5.36
CA ALA A 441 -17.34 -41.17 6.21
C ALA A 441 -16.48 -42.17 5.43
N GLU A 442 -16.92 -42.57 4.23
CA GLU A 442 -16.24 -43.53 3.34
C GLU A 442 -15.33 -42.83 2.31
N ALA A 443 -15.46 -41.51 2.16
CA ALA A 443 -14.80 -40.75 1.12
C ALA A 443 -13.34 -40.46 1.44
N LEU A 444 -12.92 -40.42 2.70
CA LEU A 444 -11.54 -40.14 3.07
C LEU A 444 -11.09 -41.12 4.16
N ASP A 445 -9.79 -41.42 4.15
CA ASP A 445 -9.16 -42.19 5.22
C ASP A 445 -8.95 -41.29 6.45
N TRP A 446 -9.97 -41.22 7.30
CA TRP A 446 -9.99 -40.41 8.52
C TRP A 446 -8.99 -40.88 9.59
N THR A 447 -8.32 -42.01 9.38
CA THR A 447 -7.18 -42.43 10.22
C THR A 447 -5.89 -41.67 9.86
N LYS A 448 -5.81 -41.15 8.62
CA LYS A 448 -4.68 -40.36 8.11
C LYS A 448 -4.96 -38.86 8.03
N ILE A 449 -6.23 -38.49 7.86
CA ILE A 449 -6.67 -37.10 7.73
C ILE A 449 -7.37 -36.65 9.00
N TRP A 450 -6.97 -35.51 9.54
CA TRP A 450 -7.64 -34.84 10.65
C TRP A 450 -8.83 -34.04 10.15
N MET A 451 -10.00 -34.29 10.73
CA MET A 451 -11.21 -33.57 10.35
C MET A 451 -11.25 -32.19 11.02
N LEU A 452 -11.61 -31.16 10.25
CA LEU A 452 -11.90 -29.82 10.76
C LEU A 452 -13.39 -29.48 10.53
N PRO A 453 -14.28 -29.81 11.48
CA PRO A 453 -15.68 -29.40 11.43
C PRO A 453 -15.81 -27.89 11.18
N ASN A 454 -16.64 -27.48 10.22
CA ASN A 454 -16.94 -26.06 10.00
C ASN A 454 -18.42 -25.74 10.21
N THR A 455 -18.67 -24.51 10.65
CA THR A 455 -20.01 -23.96 10.90
C THR A 455 -20.60 -23.27 9.67
N ALA A 456 -20.24 -23.70 8.46
CA ALA A 456 -20.67 -23.05 7.22
C ALA A 456 -22.17 -22.89 7.11
N GLY A 457 -22.57 -21.68 6.74
CA GLY A 457 -23.96 -21.27 6.57
C GLY A 457 -24.68 -20.89 7.86
N CYS A 458 -24.01 -20.82 9.01
CA CYS A 458 -24.59 -20.23 10.23
C CYS A 458 -24.57 -18.70 10.14
N THR A 459 -25.69 -18.06 10.46
CA THR A 459 -25.85 -16.59 10.34
C THR A 459 -25.72 -15.87 11.69
N ASN A 460 -25.72 -16.60 12.80
CA ASN A 460 -25.59 -16.07 14.15
C ASN A 460 -24.78 -17.02 15.06
N ALA A 461 -24.39 -16.52 16.23
CA ALA A 461 -23.54 -17.23 17.19
C ALA A 461 -24.18 -18.52 17.73
N GLU A 462 -25.46 -18.49 18.08
CA GLU A 462 -26.17 -19.66 18.66
C GLU A 462 -26.21 -20.84 17.68
N GLU A 463 -26.49 -20.55 16.40
CA GLU A 463 -26.45 -21.54 15.34
C GLU A 463 -25.05 -22.15 15.18
N ALA A 464 -24.01 -21.31 15.19
CA ALA A 464 -22.63 -21.77 15.04
C ALA A 464 -22.22 -22.68 16.21
N VAL A 465 -22.57 -22.33 17.46
CA VAL A 465 -22.32 -23.17 18.64
C VAL A 465 -23.02 -24.52 18.53
N ARG A 466 -24.30 -24.53 18.11
CA ARG A 466 -25.04 -25.78 17.94
C ARG A 466 -24.41 -26.70 16.88
N VAL A 467 -23.99 -26.12 15.76
CA VAL A 467 -23.36 -26.84 14.65
C VAL A 467 -21.97 -27.34 15.05
N ALA A 468 -21.19 -26.57 15.81
CA ALA A 468 -19.89 -26.97 16.34
C ALA A 468 -19.99 -28.22 17.24
N ARG A 469 -20.98 -28.26 18.15
CA ARG A 469 -21.25 -29.42 19.00
C ARG A 469 -21.56 -30.67 18.19
N LEU A 470 -22.37 -30.55 17.15
CA LEU A 470 -22.66 -31.66 16.25
C LEU A 470 -21.40 -32.11 15.49
N GLY A 471 -20.57 -31.16 15.05
CA GLY A 471 -19.30 -31.44 14.39
C GLY A 471 -18.35 -32.28 15.23
N ARG A 472 -18.28 -31.99 16.54
CA ARG A 472 -17.49 -32.80 17.50
C ARG A 472 -18.02 -34.22 17.63
N GLU A 473 -19.34 -34.41 17.74
CA GLU A 473 -19.92 -35.76 17.80
C GLU A 473 -19.69 -36.54 16.49
N MET A 474 -19.74 -35.87 15.34
CA MET A 474 -19.40 -36.48 14.06
C MET A 474 -17.92 -36.91 13.99
N ALA A 475 -17.00 -36.12 14.55
CA ALA A 475 -15.58 -36.48 14.60
C ALA A 475 -15.34 -37.75 15.42
N LYS A 476 -16.03 -37.88 16.56
CA LYS A 476 -16.00 -39.09 17.38
C LYS A 476 -16.50 -40.31 16.62
N LEU A 477 -17.61 -40.19 15.88
CA LEU A 477 -18.15 -41.28 15.05
C LEU A 477 -17.19 -41.73 13.94
N LEU A 478 -16.30 -40.85 13.47
CA LEU A 478 -15.25 -41.15 12.50
C LEU A 478 -13.94 -41.66 13.16
N GLY A 479 -13.98 -41.99 14.45
CA GLY A 479 -12.85 -42.54 15.20
C GLY A 479 -11.85 -41.50 15.72
N GLN A 480 -12.20 -40.21 15.70
CA GLN A 480 -11.37 -39.13 16.24
C GLN A 480 -11.92 -38.65 17.58
N GLU A 481 -11.85 -39.50 18.61
CA GLU A 481 -12.48 -39.27 19.92
C GLU A 481 -12.02 -37.98 20.63
N ASP A 482 -10.75 -37.63 20.46
CA ASP A 482 -10.13 -36.43 21.05
C ASP A 482 -10.23 -35.19 20.15
N ASN A 483 -10.96 -35.25 19.04
CA ASN A 483 -11.05 -34.13 18.10
C ASN A 483 -12.05 -33.07 18.58
N ASN A 484 -11.50 -32.00 19.14
CA ASN A 484 -12.25 -30.82 19.59
C ASN A 484 -12.13 -29.62 18.63
N PHE A 485 -11.64 -29.81 17.41
CA PHE A 485 -11.40 -28.70 16.47
C PHE A 485 -12.71 -28.19 15.89
N VAL A 486 -12.80 -26.88 15.71
CA VAL A 486 -13.89 -26.26 14.95
C VAL A 486 -13.39 -25.05 14.18
N LYS A 487 -13.61 -25.04 12.87
CA LYS A 487 -13.53 -23.84 12.03
C LYS A 487 -14.80 -23.03 12.26
N LEU A 488 -14.68 -21.99 13.07
CA LEU A 488 -15.80 -21.15 13.46
C LEU A 488 -15.97 -20.01 12.46
N GLU A 489 -17.13 -19.99 11.80
CA GLU A 489 -17.56 -18.93 10.90
C GLU A 489 -19.02 -18.57 11.15
N VAL A 490 -19.27 -17.26 11.29
CA VAL A 490 -20.61 -16.66 11.40
C VAL A 490 -20.75 -15.66 10.27
N ILE A 491 -21.63 -15.96 9.30
CA ILE A 491 -21.76 -15.19 8.06
C ILE A 491 -23.26 -14.89 7.83
N PRO A 492 -23.76 -13.74 8.32
CA PRO A 492 -25.15 -13.34 8.09
C PRO A 492 -25.40 -12.88 6.64
N ASP A 493 -24.35 -12.39 5.97
CA ASP A 493 -24.42 -11.87 4.61
C ASP A 493 -24.24 -12.98 3.57
N SER A 494 -25.32 -13.29 2.85
CA SER A 494 -25.33 -14.30 1.78
C SER A 494 -24.76 -13.81 0.45
N LYS A 495 -24.58 -12.50 0.26
CA LYS A 495 -24.12 -11.90 -0.99
C LYS A 495 -22.60 -11.72 -1.01
N TYR A 496 -22.03 -11.06 0.00
CA TYR A 496 -20.58 -10.78 0.03
C TYR A 496 -19.79 -11.78 0.88
N LEU A 497 -20.47 -12.64 1.64
CA LEU A 497 -19.87 -13.71 2.44
C LEU A 497 -18.80 -13.21 3.42
N LEU A 498 -18.98 -12.01 3.96
CA LEU A 498 -18.09 -11.42 4.95
C LEU A 498 -18.43 -11.95 6.35
N PRO A 499 -17.42 -12.35 7.16
CA PRO A 499 -17.66 -12.84 8.50
C PRO A 499 -18.10 -11.71 9.44
N ASP A 500 -19.09 -11.99 10.28
CA ASP A 500 -19.52 -11.10 11.35
C ASP A 500 -18.52 -11.17 12.52
N PRO A 501 -17.80 -10.08 12.82
CA PRO A 501 -16.81 -10.07 13.88
C PRO A 501 -17.43 -10.25 15.28
N ILE A 502 -18.65 -9.76 15.51
CA ILE A 502 -19.29 -9.77 16.83
C ILE A 502 -19.84 -11.17 17.11
N GLY A 503 -20.63 -11.73 16.20
CA GLY A 503 -21.17 -13.08 16.34
C GLY A 503 -20.07 -14.14 16.43
N THR A 504 -18.97 -13.98 15.69
CA THR A 504 -17.82 -14.90 15.76
C THR A 504 -17.15 -14.84 17.14
N LEU A 505 -16.92 -13.65 17.71
CA LEU A 505 -16.34 -13.51 19.04
C LEU A 505 -17.23 -14.12 20.12
N GLN A 506 -18.54 -13.86 20.07
CA GLN A 506 -19.51 -14.41 21.03
C GLN A 506 -19.53 -15.94 21.00
N ALA A 507 -19.56 -16.56 19.81
CA ALA A 507 -19.51 -18.01 19.69
C ALA A 507 -18.17 -18.59 20.15
N ALA A 508 -17.06 -17.90 19.88
CA ALA A 508 -15.72 -18.32 20.32
C ALA A 508 -15.61 -18.37 21.85
N GLU A 509 -16.08 -17.34 22.55
CA GLU A 509 -16.09 -17.28 24.02
C GLU A 509 -16.82 -18.46 24.65
N GLN A 510 -17.93 -18.87 24.05
CA GLN A 510 -18.70 -20.01 24.53
C GLN A 510 -18.00 -21.34 24.21
N LEU A 511 -17.54 -21.52 22.98
CA LEU A 511 -16.94 -22.78 22.52
C LEU A 511 -15.60 -23.07 23.23
N VAL A 512 -14.77 -22.05 23.47
CA VAL A 512 -13.52 -22.23 24.24
C VAL A 512 -13.82 -22.69 25.67
N LYS A 513 -14.84 -22.12 26.33
CA LYS A 513 -15.29 -22.58 27.67
C LYS A 513 -15.80 -24.03 27.66
N GLU A 514 -16.34 -24.49 26.53
CA GLU A 514 -16.80 -25.87 26.32
C GLU A 514 -15.67 -26.83 25.89
N GLY A 515 -14.42 -26.38 25.89
CA GLY A 515 -13.23 -27.18 25.59
C GLY A 515 -12.94 -27.38 24.10
N PHE A 516 -13.53 -26.56 23.23
CA PHE A 516 -13.22 -26.62 21.79
C PHE A 516 -11.87 -25.96 21.48
N ALA A 517 -11.13 -26.57 20.56
CA ALA A 517 -10.04 -25.92 19.84
C ALA A 517 -10.65 -25.07 18.71
N VAL A 518 -10.92 -23.80 19.00
CA VAL A 518 -11.59 -22.89 18.06
C VAL A 518 -10.59 -22.28 17.09
N LEU A 519 -10.88 -22.39 15.79
CA LEU A 519 -10.17 -21.75 14.69
C LEU A 519 -11.11 -20.73 14.03
N PRO A 520 -11.11 -19.45 14.47
CA PRO A 520 -12.08 -18.46 14.06
C PRO A 520 -11.72 -17.79 12.72
N TYR A 521 -12.66 -17.81 11.77
CA TYR A 521 -12.58 -17.12 10.49
C TYR A 521 -13.11 -15.69 10.59
N VAL A 522 -12.24 -14.70 10.36
CA VAL A 522 -12.55 -13.28 10.54
C VAL A 522 -11.93 -12.39 9.46
N ASN A 523 -12.39 -11.15 9.38
CA ASN A 523 -11.71 -10.10 8.61
C ASN A 523 -10.26 -9.95 9.07
N ALA A 524 -9.38 -9.48 8.18
CA ALA A 524 -8.00 -9.14 8.50
C ALA A 524 -7.93 -7.89 9.41
N ASP A 525 -8.38 -8.04 10.64
CA ASP A 525 -8.42 -7.05 11.71
C ASP A 525 -7.46 -7.50 12.83
N PRO A 526 -6.33 -6.79 13.02
CA PRO A 526 -5.35 -7.10 14.06
C PRO A 526 -5.92 -7.09 15.48
N LEU A 527 -6.84 -6.18 15.78
CA LEU A 527 -7.38 -6.04 17.14
C LEU A 527 -8.34 -7.18 17.47
N LEU A 528 -9.20 -7.54 16.52
CA LEU A 528 -10.12 -8.66 16.70
C LEU A 528 -9.37 -9.99 16.83
N CYS A 529 -8.35 -10.22 16.00
CA CYS A 529 -7.51 -11.42 16.11
C CYS A 529 -6.84 -11.51 17.50
N LYS A 530 -6.35 -10.39 18.03
CA LYS A 530 -5.76 -10.37 19.37
C LYS A 530 -6.78 -10.72 20.46
N ARG A 531 -8.01 -10.21 20.37
CA ARG A 531 -9.09 -10.56 21.30
C ARG A 531 -9.48 -12.03 21.22
N LEU A 532 -9.56 -12.60 20.02
CA LEU A 532 -9.85 -14.03 19.83
C LEU A 532 -8.76 -14.93 20.42
N GLU A 533 -7.49 -14.53 20.29
CA GLU A 533 -6.38 -15.17 20.98
C GLU A 533 -6.53 -15.08 22.51
N GLU A 534 -6.86 -13.91 23.06
CA GLU A 534 -7.07 -13.70 24.51
C GLU A 534 -8.25 -14.52 25.06
N VAL A 535 -9.28 -14.73 24.25
CA VAL A 535 -10.41 -15.64 24.57
C VAL A 535 -9.94 -17.09 24.69
N GLY A 536 -8.82 -17.45 24.07
CA GLY A 536 -8.24 -18.81 24.09
C GLY A 536 -8.49 -19.60 22.81
N CYS A 537 -8.73 -18.94 21.67
CA CYS A 537 -8.81 -19.63 20.38
C CYS A 537 -7.48 -20.32 20.07
N ALA A 538 -7.54 -21.50 19.45
CA ALA A 538 -6.37 -22.32 19.14
C ALA A 538 -5.54 -21.77 17.97
N THR A 539 -6.15 -20.94 17.12
CA THR A 539 -5.52 -20.19 16.03
C THR A 539 -6.25 -18.86 15.85
N VAL A 540 -5.78 -18.05 14.92
CA VAL A 540 -6.59 -16.98 14.29
C VAL A 540 -6.57 -17.17 12.77
N MET A 541 -7.72 -16.97 12.11
CA MET A 541 -7.84 -17.17 10.67
C MET A 541 -8.27 -15.90 9.93
N PRO A 542 -7.35 -14.96 9.64
CA PRO A 542 -7.68 -13.77 8.87
C PRO A 542 -7.97 -14.13 7.40
N LEU A 543 -9.00 -13.50 6.84
CA LEU A 543 -9.34 -13.69 5.44
C LEU A 543 -8.37 -12.97 4.49
N GLY A 544 -7.98 -13.65 3.40
CA GLY A 544 -7.17 -13.04 2.33
C GLY A 544 -7.99 -12.09 1.45
N SER A 545 -9.15 -12.55 1.00
CA SER A 545 -10.20 -11.81 0.29
C SER A 545 -11.52 -12.63 0.33
N PRO A 546 -12.68 -12.09 -0.06
CA PRO A 546 -13.97 -12.77 0.10
C PRO A 546 -13.99 -14.20 -0.45
N ILE A 547 -14.71 -15.11 0.23
CA ILE A 547 -14.69 -16.55 -0.06
C ILE A 547 -15.10 -16.83 -1.52
N GLY A 548 -14.24 -17.52 -2.25
CA GLY A 548 -14.50 -17.92 -3.64
C GLY A 548 -14.32 -16.80 -4.67
N SER A 549 -13.82 -15.63 -4.27
CA SER A 549 -13.52 -14.52 -5.19
C SER A 549 -12.24 -14.75 -6.03
N GLY A 550 -11.24 -15.43 -5.47
CA GLY A 550 -9.94 -15.65 -6.11
C GLY A 550 -9.13 -14.37 -6.33
N GLN A 551 -9.39 -13.31 -5.56
CA GLN A 551 -8.72 -12.00 -5.71
C GLN A 551 -7.30 -11.96 -5.12
N GLY A 552 -6.80 -13.06 -4.56
CA GLY A 552 -5.54 -13.11 -3.84
C GLY A 552 -5.63 -12.48 -2.46
N ILE A 553 -4.47 -12.27 -1.82
CA ILE A 553 -4.35 -11.67 -0.49
C ILE A 553 -4.33 -10.14 -0.64
N GLN A 554 -5.43 -9.45 -0.33
CA GLN A 554 -5.57 -8.01 -0.57
C GLN A 554 -5.06 -7.16 0.62
N ASN A 555 -5.35 -7.56 1.85
CA ASN A 555 -4.98 -6.79 3.05
C ASN A 555 -3.69 -7.30 3.71
N THR A 556 -2.59 -7.25 2.96
CA THR A 556 -1.29 -7.81 3.38
C THR A 556 -0.68 -7.07 4.58
N ALA A 557 -0.92 -5.77 4.72
CA ALA A 557 -0.42 -4.99 5.84
C ALA A 557 -1.01 -5.47 7.18
N ASN A 558 -2.33 -5.65 7.25
CA ASN A 558 -2.97 -6.12 8.48
C ASN A 558 -2.62 -7.58 8.79
N ILE A 559 -2.54 -8.45 7.76
CA ILE A 559 -2.16 -9.85 7.95
C ILE A 559 -0.73 -9.95 8.52
N LYS A 560 0.21 -9.12 8.07
CA LYS A 560 1.57 -9.06 8.65
C LYS A 560 1.55 -8.64 10.12
N ILE A 561 0.74 -7.65 10.48
CA ILE A 561 0.57 -7.24 11.88
C ILE A 561 0.04 -8.41 12.71
N ILE A 562 -0.96 -9.14 12.20
CA ILE A 562 -1.52 -10.33 12.86
C ILE A 562 -0.44 -11.41 13.05
N ILE A 563 0.33 -11.72 12.01
CA ILE A 563 1.45 -12.69 12.07
C ILE A 563 2.48 -12.28 13.11
N GLU A 564 2.85 -11.00 13.17
CA GLU A 564 3.89 -10.50 14.09
C GLU A 564 3.44 -10.50 15.56
N GLN A 565 2.17 -10.19 15.83
CA GLN A 565 1.68 -10.01 17.20
C GLN A 565 1.05 -11.26 17.83
N SER A 566 0.65 -12.24 17.01
CA SER A 566 -0.07 -13.43 17.48
C SER A 566 0.85 -14.47 18.09
N GLN A 567 0.44 -15.03 19.22
CA GLN A 567 1.16 -16.14 19.88
C GLN A 567 0.58 -17.52 19.54
N VAL A 568 -0.60 -17.54 18.93
CA VAL A 568 -1.24 -18.73 18.37
C VAL A 568 -1.01 -18.78 16.86
N PRO A 569 -1.04 -19.98 16.24
CA PRO A 569 -0.84 -20.10 14.80
C PRO A 569 -1.77 -19.21 13.98
N VAL A 570 -1.22 -18.56 12.95
CA VAL A 570 -1.99 -17.73 12.02
C VAL A 570 -2.25 -18.52 10.73
N VAL A 571 -3.54 -18.72 10.42
CA VAL A 571 -3.96 -19.46 9.22
C VAL A 571 -4.61 -18.51 8.23
N ILE A 572 -3.98 -18.23 7.10
CA ILE A 572 -4.65 -17.40 6.07
C ILE A 572 -5.74 -18.25 5.41
N ASP A 573 -6.98 -17.80 5.52
CA ASP A 573 -8.14 -18.48 4.96
C ASP A 573 -8.73 -17.69 3.79
N ALA A 574 -9.24 -18.42 2.79
CA ALA A 574 -9.89 -17.89 1.62
C ALA A 574 -9.03 -16.89 0.81
N GLY A 575 -9.60 -16.40 -0.29
CA GLY A 575 -8.99 -15.40 -1.16
C GLY A 575 -7.83 -15.86 -2.06
N ILE A 576 -7.05 -16.86 -1.66
CA ILE A 576 -5.95 -17.42 -2.46
C ILE A 576 -6.52 -18.14 -3.70
N GLY A 577 -6.13 -17.69 -4.89
CA GLY A 577 -6.56 -18.18 -6.19
C GLY A 577 -5.52 -19.01 -6.93
N CYS A 578 -4.22 -18.79 -6.69
CA CYS A 578 -3.15 -19.50 -7.41
C CYS A 578 -1.94 -19.89 -6.52
N PRO A 579 -1.09 -20.83 -6.96
CA PRO A 579 0.04 -21.31 -6.14
C PRO A 579 1.03 -20.21 -5.73
N SER A 580 1.29 -19.19 -6.56
CA SER A 580 2.20 -18.09 -6.18
C SER A 580 1.69 -17.26 -5.01
N GLU A 581 0.37 -17.14 -4.84
CA GLU A 581 -0.23 -16.46 -3.69
C GLU A 581 -0.16 -17.31 -2.43
N ALA A 582 -0.25 -18.64 -2.55
CA ALA A 582 0.00 -19.55 -1.44
C ALA A 582 1.47 -19.46 -0.97
N THR A 583 2.43 -19.49 -1.90
CA THR A 583 3.85 -19.25 -1.58
C THR A 583 4.04 -17.92 -0.86
N PHE A 584 3.43 -16.85 -1.37
CA PHE A 584 3.50 -15.51 -0.76
C PHE A 584 2.92 -15.48 0.67
N GLY A 585 1.80 -16.17 0.92
CA GLY A 585 1.24 -16.35 2.26
C GLY A 585 2.23 -16.94 3.26
N MET A 586 2.89 -18.04 2.87
CA MET A 586 3.89 -18.70 3.72
C MET A 586 5.18 -17.87 3.88
N GLU A 587 5.64 -17.20 2.82
CA GLU A 587 6.82 -16.32 2.86
C GLU A 587 6.63 -15.12 3.80
N MET A 588 5.38 -14.65 3.97
CA MET A 588 5.05 -13.62 4.96
C MET A 588 5.18 -14.09 6.41
N GLY A 589 5.25 -15.40 6.63
CA GLY A 589 5.34 -16.00 7.97
C GLY A 589 4.03 -16.55 8.51
N ALA A 590 2.99 -16.72 7.67
CA ALA A 590 1.80 -17.46 8.09
C ALA A 590 2.18 -18.90 8.47
N ASP A 591 1.49 -19.47 9.46
CA ASP A 591 1.76 -20.82 9.93
C ASP A 591 1.10 -21.89 9.06
N ALA A 592 -0.05 -21.57 8.47
CA ALA A 592 -0.77 -22.46 7.58
C ALA A 592 -1.67 -21.68 6.62
N LEU A 593 -2.18 -22.37 5.60
CA LEU A 593 -3.12 -21.85 4.62
C LEU A 593 -4.33 -22.77 4.53
N LEU A 594 -5.54 -22.20 4.46
CA LEU A 594 -6.74 -22.94 4.12
C LEU A 594 -7.22 -22.56 2.71
N ILE A 595 -7.09 -23.50 1.77
CA ILE A 595 -7.37 -23.27 0.34
C ILE A 595 -8.30 -24.37 -0.18
N ASN A 596 -9.60 -24.06 -0.31
CA ASN A 596 -10.57 -24.97 -0.92
C ASN A 596 -11.00 -24.51 -2.31
N SER A 597 -11.60 -23.33 -2.43
CA SER A 597 -12.29 -22.91 -3.67
C SER A 597 -11.36 -22.91 -4.89
N ALA A 598 -10.12 -22.45 -4.74
CA ALA A 598 -9.14 -22.47 -5.84
C ALA A 598 -8.77 -23.89 -6.31
N ILE A 599 -8.76 -24.86 -5.40
CA ILE A 599 -8.50 -26.27 -5.75
C ILE A 599 -9.76 -26.89 -6.36
N ALA A 600 -10.88 -26.82 -5.65
CA ALA A 600 -12.13 -27.50 -6.00
C ALA A 600 -12.73 -27.01 -7.32
N MET A 601 -12.61 -25.72 -7.62
CA MET A 601 -13.18 -25.07 -8.80
C MET A 601 -12.17 -24.92 -9.96
N ALA A 602 -10.95 -25.44 -9.82
CA ALA A 602 -9.98 -25.44 -10.92
C ALA A 602 -10.45 -26.34 -12.07
N GLN A 603 -9.99 -26.03 -13.29
CA GLN A 603 -10.20 -26.90 -14.45
C GLN A 603 -9.63 -28.31 -14.21
N ASN A 604 -8.51 -28.40 -13.49
CA ASN A 604 -7.93 -29.67 -13.02
C ASN A 604 -7.66 -29.60 -11.51
N PRO A 605 -8.62 -30.04 -10.66
CA PRO A 605 -8.50 -29.96 -9.22
C PRO A 605 -7.28 -30.71 -8.66
N VAL A 606 -6.98 -31.89 -9.18
CA VAL A 606 -5.89 -32.74 -8.68
C VAL A 606 -4.52 -32.10 -8.94
N GLN A 607 -4.31 -31.57 -10.14
CA GLN A 607 -3.08 -30.85 -10.46
C GLN A 607 -2.95 -29.56 -9.65
N MET A 608 -4.04 -28.80 -9.50
CA MET A 608 -4.03 -27.59 -8.69
C MET A 608 -3.74 -27.90 -7.21
N ALA A 609 -4.30 -28.99 -6.67
CA ALA A 609 -4.06 -29.43 -5.31
C ALA A 609 -2.58 -29.75 -5.07
N LYS A 610 -1.96 -30.50 -6.00
CA LYS A 610 -0.52 -30.78 -5.98
C LYS A 610 0.31 -29.50 -6.02
N ALA A 611 -0.04 -28.58 -6.91
CA ALA A 611 0.67 -27.30 -7.05
C ALA A 611 0.57 -26.44 -5.79
N MET A 612 -0.60 -26.39 -5.14
CA MET A 612 -0.81 -25.68 -3.87
C MET A 612 -0.02 -26.32 -2.72
N GLY A 613 0.05 -27.66 -2.66
CA GLY A 613 0.88 -28.37 -1.69
C GLY A 613 2.36 -28.01 -1.83
N MET A 614 2.89 -28.11 -3.06
CA MET A 614 4.27 -27.74 -3.37
C MET A 614 4.57 -26.27 -3.09
N ALA A 615 3.63 -25.36 -3.41
CA ALA A 615 3.78 -23.93 -3.14
C ALA A 615 3.82 -23.61 -1.64
N THR A 616 2.99 -24.28 -0.85
CA THR A 616 2.97 -24.14 0.60
C THR A 616 4.29 -24.60 1.21
N GLU A 617 4.80 -25.76 0.78
CA GLU A 617 6.10 -26.27 1.22
C GLU A 617 7.25 -25.35 0.80
N ALA A 618 7.28 -24.94 -0.47
CA ALA A 618 8.31 -24.04 -1.00
C ALA A 618 8.32 -22.68 -0.27
N GLY A 619 7.15 -22.10 -0.02
CA GLY A 619 7.04 -20.84 0.70
C GLY A 619 7.48 -20.96 2.16
N ARG A 620 7.18 -22.08 2.84
CA ARG A 620 7.67 -22.31 4.20
C ARG A 620 9.18 -22.50 4.23
N LEU A 621 9.73 -23.28 3.31
CA LEU A 621 11.17 -23.46 3.17
C LEU A 621 11.86 -22.13 2.90
N ALA A 622 11.29 -21.26 2.05
CA ALA A 622 11.81 -19.92 1.80
C ALA A 622 11.78 -19.01 3.04
N TYR A 623 10.72 -19.10 3.85
CA TYR A 623 10.63 -18.40 5.13
C TYR A 623 11.72 -18.88 6.12
N GLN A 624 11.85 -20.20 6.30
CA GLN A 624 12.84 -20.80 7.22
C GLN A 624 14.28 -20.59 6.77
N ALA A 625 14.55 -20.71 5.46
CA ALA A 625 15.87 -20.44 4.89
C ALA A 625 16.30 -18.99 5.11
N GLY A 626 15.34 -18.10 5.43
CA GLY A 626 15.57 -16.67 5.51
C GLY A 626 15.88 -16.17 4.11
N ARG A 627 14.83 -15.76 3.37
CA ARG A 627 15.05 -15.07 2.09
C ARG A 627 16.09 -13.98 2.26
N ILE A 628 16.97 -13.83 1.25
CA ILE A 628 17.94 -12.73 1.27
C ILE A 628 17.19 -11.43 1.59
N PRO A 629 17.76 -10.56 2.45
CA PRO A 629 17.14 -9.29 2.75
C PRO A 629 16.79 -8.61 1.44
N ILE A 630 15.59 -8.02 1.35
CA ILE A 630 15.21 -7.24 0.19
C ILE A 630 16.16 -6.06 0.13
N LYS A 631 17.23 -6.24 -0.65
CA LYS A 631 18.21 -5.22 -0.90
C LYS A 631 17.72 -4.45 -2.10
N THR A 632 17.87 -3.14 -1.98
CA THR A 632 17.45 -2.21 -3.02
C THR A 632 18.39 -2.18 -4.24
N TYR A 633 19.46 -2.98 -4.24
CA TYR A 633 20.43 -3.07 -5.32
C TYR A 633 21.02 -4.48 -5.43
N ALA A 634 21.36 -4.89 -6.66
CA ALA A 634 22.12 -6.10 -6.90
C ALA A 634 23.56 -5.94 -6.39
N ASN A 635 24.07 -6.96 -5.71
CA ASN A 635 25.48 -7.05 -5.37
C ASN A 635 26.08 -8.12 -6.27
N ALA A 636 27.14 -7.78 -7.02
CA ALA A 636 27.75 -8.71 -7.96
C ALA A 636 28.28 -9.93 -7.18
N SER A 637 27.84 -11.12 -7.55
CA SER A 637 28.28 -12.37 -6.91
C SER A 637 29.69 -12.80 -7.35
N SER A 638 30.27 -12.13 -8.36
CA SER A 638 31.57 -12.46 -8.95
C SER A 638 32.64 -11.44 -8.57
N PRO A 639 33.88 -11.86 -8.27
CA PRO A 639 34.96 -10.96 -7.89
C PRO A 639 35.35 -10.02 -9.04
N LEU A 640 35.54 -8.74 -8.73
CA LEU A 640 35.85 -7.66 -9.68
C LEU A 640 37.30 -7.67 -10.23
N SER A 641 38.10 -8.71 -9.92
CA SER A 641 39.45 -8.86 -10.45
C SER A 641 39.41 -9.40 -11.88
N GLY A 642 39.79 -8.58 -12.86
CA GLY A 642 39.99 -9.02 -14.25
C GLY A 642 39.14 -8.31 -15.31
N LEU A 643 38.45 -7.21 -14.98
CA LEU A 643 37.79 -6.41 -16.00
C LEU A 643 38.83 -5.71 -16.88
N VAL A 644 38.95 -6.17 -18.12
CA VAL A 644 39.72 -5.57 -19.20
C VAL A 644 39.20 -4.15 -19.42
N ARG A 645 40.09 -3.16 -19.32
CA ARG A 645 39.77 -1.74 -19.52
C ARG A 645 39.65 -1.38 -20.98
#